data_AF-A0A937NIK5-F1
#
_entry.id   AF-A0A937NIK5-F1
#
_cell.length_a   1.000
_cell.length_b   1.000
_cell.length_c   1.000
_cell.angle_alpha   90.00
_cell.angle_beta   90.00
_cell.angle_gamma   90.00
#
_symmetry.space_group_name_H-M   'P 1'
#
loop_
_entity.id
_entity.type
_entity.pdbx_description
1 polymer ?
#
loop_
_entity_poly.entity_id
_entity_poly.type
_entity_poly.pdbx_seq_one_letter_code
_entity_poly.pdbx_strand_id
1 'polypeptide(L)'
;MVTSHLLDEDPEFIWEPLFRKCGQEDLLSQVLDHPTGLQLRALLSERPLVFVLDELEAWYGSIEDKTRRERNLNFLQVVTEATEDPQVKLLLLASLYGRDAELLGRLGRGNIFLKDLGAGEDKAQVVRFRLFEEVNEEAAQHTVDDYIGLYAQHRAQVGLADASLDTYRKRMSAYYPLHPELVDVLFQTYSASREYQNTRGVLFLLSGVLRRFASERDLLLPADVAPDVGEVNDDLFQLNPRLLARAQEDIARTREEPLSRDILATILLRSFVPEMAGAEATQIALGCLRLGVNPNEIARVLDRLEDAAWYLWRSDGRYVIRNEENLPVSINARAARQLKEQGSEAARVRLAEMIGKIAGGISTFVYPVEEVPRQRAMRVVISTQYLDDEPLREFYHGREWRNTLLLVRPKVAGDLAATERFLLSAQRLLVCQQLKRDLEAAKEKDKLAQLKEYVEREERDLKTKLAANYGEWMKPGMRGGKLYFRPIDCSLDAQEVLRLARESFGAEVLDDVTLAELRNTGENGVRFDRLRQIFSMVPGKPILVDSEILRERVLALCNQQGEVVMVRGKNVYGPENRAPRNFAEDVMLYLKAHGPAVVGMEQLEKAGIEYVVPEPEEMRPGETPVKAEIAEPTLPGRCIVVKSDRYRTPFNLQTDVEGRLRRDDRARAIEIEVDGSGLQEAGSLSRMLEGVRSDGGETEVVLRLRLVLPAAASKQEVLKLLDQLPIPVEGTISATLEVLADE
;
A
#
# COMPACT_ATOMS: atom_id res chain seq x y z
N MET A 1 -60.82 -44.06 3.39
CA MET A 1 -60.03 -43.16 2.52
C MET A 1 -59.62 -43.96 1.31
N VAL A 2 -59.86 -43.43 0.11
CA VAL A 2 -59.43 -43.99 -1.17
C VAL A 2 -58.45 -43.00 -1.76
N THR A 3 -57.23 -43.45 -2.04
CA THR A 3 -56.19 -42.65 -2.70
C THR A 3 -55.91 -43.27 -4.05
N SER A 4 -55.79 -42.44 -5.08
CA SER A 4 -55.51 -42.86 -6.45
C SER A 4 -54.38 -42.01 -7.02
N HIS A 5 -53.24 -42.62 -7.31
CA HIS A 5 -52.15 -41.97 -8.04
C HIS A 5 -52.35 -42.22 -9.54
N LEU A 6 -52.92 -41.23 -10.25
CA LEU A 6 -53.50 -41.47 -11.56
C LEU A 6 -52.46 -41.78 -12.65
N LEU A 7 -51.21 -41.34 -12.49
CA LEU A 7 -50.12 -41.72 -13.41
C LEU A 7 -49.58 -43.14 -13.17
N ASP A 8 -49.72 -43.68 -11.95
CA ASP A 8 -49.22 -45.02 -11.61
C ASP A 8 -50.29 -46.09 -11.86
N GLU A 9 -51.54 -45.78 -11.50
CA GLU A 9 -52.69 -46.65 -11.70
C GLU A 9 -53.21 -46.60 -13.15
N ASP A 10 -52.93 -45.52 -13.88
CA ASP A 10 -53.37 -45.22 -15.25
C ASP A 10 -54.78 -45.75 -15.61
N PRO A 11 -55.82 -45.38 -14.86
CA PRO A 11 -57.16 -45.88 -15.12
C PRO A 11 -57.71 -45.32 -16.43
N GLU A 12 -58.63 -46.06 -17.07
CA GLU A 12 -59.33 -45.53 -18.25
C GLU A 12 -60.19 -44.31 -17.86
N PHE A 13 -60.84 -44.37 -16.70
CA PHE A 13 -61.63 -43.27 -16.15
C PHE A 13 -61.36 -43.04 -14.66
N ILE A 14 -61.38 -41.78 -14.21
CA ILE A 14 -61.04 -41.36 -12.82
C ILE A 14 -61.92 -42.07 -11.77
N TRP A 15 -63.14 -42.44 -12.12
CA TRP A 15 -64.08 -43.09 -11.21
C TRP A 15 -63.82 -44.60 -11.02
N GLU A 16 -63.05 -45.26 -11.89
CA GLU A 16 -62.84 -46.70 -11.75
C GLU A 16 -62.13 -47.09 -10.45
N PRO A 17 -61.00 -46.44 -10.05
CA PRO A 17 -60.34 -46.74 -8.78
C PRO A 17 -61.27 -46.51 -7.60
N LEU A 18 -62.10 -45.47 -7.67
CA LEU A 18 -63.07 -45.13 -6.64
C LEU A 18 -64.08 -46.28 -6.43
N PHE A 19 -64.74 -46.74 -7.50
CA PHE A 19 -65.76 -47.78 -7.40
C PHE A 19 -65.16 -49.15 -7.06
N ARG A 20 -64.01 -49.51 -7.66
CA ARG A 20 -63.30 -50.77 -7.37
C ARG A 20 -62.85 -50.83 -5.91
N LYS A 21 -62.20 -49.78 -5.40
CA LYS A 21 -61.71 -49.73 -4.00
C LYS A 21 -62.85 -49.63 -2.98
N CYS A 22 -64.04 -49.19 -3.38
CA CYS A 22 -65.26 -49.24 -2.56
C CYS A 22 -66.03 -50.58 -2.68
N GLY A 23 -65.56 -51.53 -3.50
CA GLY A 23 -66.21 -52.83 -3.71
C GLY A 23 -67.56 -52.74 -4.42
N GLN A 24 -67.78 -51.71 -5.24
CA GLN A 24 -69.03 -51.43 -5.97
C GLN A 24 -68.87 -51.65 -7.48
N GLU A 25 -68.33 -52.81 -7.87
CA GLU A 25 -68.13 -53.16 -9.29
C GLU A 25 -69.45 -53.35 -10.04
N ASP A 26 -70.49 -53.85 -9.36
CA ASP A 26 -71.84 -53.95 -9.91
C ASP A 26 -72.39 -52.58 -10.31
N LEU A 27 -72.12 -51.55 -9.51
CA LEU A 27 -72.53 -50.18 -9.78
C LEU A 27 -71.68 -49.54 -10.88
N LEU A 28 -70.38 -49.88 -10.94
CA LEU A 28 -69.47 -49.46 -12.01
C LEU A 28 -69.93 -49.98 -13.36
N SER A 29 -70.42 -51.23 -13.44
CA SER A 29 -70.92 -51.84 -14.67
C SER A 29 -72.17 -51.15 -15.25
N GLN A 30 -72.88 -50.36 -14.43
CA GLN A 30 -74.07 -49.60 -14.82
C GLN A 30 -73.74 -48.19 -15.31
N VAL A 31 -72.46 -47.79 -15.29
CA VAL A 31 -72.02 -46.48 -15.77
C VAL A 31 -71.96 -46.51 -17.31
N LEU A 32 -72.66 -45.57 -17.96
CA LEU A 32 -72.68 -45.45 -19.42
C LEU A 32 -71.61 -44.45 -19.92
N ASP A 33 -71.81 -43.17 -19.64
CA ASP A 33 -70.89 -42.09 -20.06
C ASP A 33 -69.98 -41.63 -18.93
N HIS A 34 -70.57 -41.34 -17.77
CA HIS A 34 -69.91 -41.00 -16.52
C HIS A 34 -70.87 -41.31 -15.35
N PRO A 35 -70.36 -41.53 -14.12
CA PRO A 35 -71.22 -41.76 -12.97
C PRO A 35 -72.16 -40.58 -12.72
N THR A 36 -73.45 -40.87 -12.55
CA THR A 36 -74.47 -39.87 -12.20
C THR A 36 -74.44 -39.56 -10.70
N GLY A 37 -75.03 -38.42 -10.29
CA GLY A 37 -75.18 -38.09 -8.87
C GLY A 37 -75.98 -39.12 -8.06
N LEU A 38 -76.88 -39.88 -8.71
CA LEU A 38 -77.59 -41.00 -8.06
C LEU A 38 -76.66 -42.19 -7.82
N GLN A 39 -75.80 -42.52 -8.78
CA GLN A 39 -74.79 -43.57 -8.62
C GLN A 39 -73.73 -43.18 -7.59
N LEU A 40 -73.30 -41.91 -7.53
CA LEU A 40 -72.43 -41.43 -6.46
C LEU A 40 -73.08 -41.55 -5.08
N ARG A 41 -74.36 -41.19 -4.93
CA ARG A 41 -75.07 -41.37 -3.65
C ARG A 41 -75.19 -42.83 -3.24
N ALA A 42 -75.47 -43.72 -4.19
CA ALA A 42 -75.50 -45.16 -3.95
C ALA A 42 -74.12 -45.72 -3.54
N LEU A 43 -73.05 -45.24 -4.18
CA LEU A 43 -71.67 -45.57 -3.84
C LEU A 43 -71.30 -45.11 -2.42
N LEU A 44 -71.69 -43.90 -2.03
CA LEU A 44 -71.21 -43.25 -0.82
C LEU A 44 -71.89 -43.77 0.46
N SER A 45 -73.11 -44.31 0.39
CA SER A 45 -73.84 -44.88 1.54
C SER A 45 -73.83 -43.95 2.79
N GLU A 46 -74.14 -44.45 4.00
CA GLU A 46 -74.08 -43.63 5.22
C GLU A 46 -72.64 -43.32 5.72
N ARG A 47 -71.61 -43.89 5.09
CA ARG A 47 -70.22 -43.81 5.56
C ARG A 47 -69.49 -42.62 4.94
N PRO A 48 -68.74 -41.83 5.74
CA PRO A 48 -67.91 -40.77 5.20
C PRO A 48 -66.76 -41.35 4.36
N LEU A 49 -66.54 -40.79 3.17
CA LEU A 49 -65.45 -41.15 2.27
C LEU A 49 -64.52 -39.95 2.04
N VAL A 50 -63.22 -40.20 2.10
CA VAL A 50 -62.20 -39.27 1.62
C VAL A 50 -61.64 -39.85 0.32
N PHE A 51 -61.75 -39.12 -0.78
CA PHE A 51 -61.20 -39.49 -2.07
C PHE A 51 -60.05 -38.54 -2.43
N VAL A 52 -58.85 -39.09 -2.58
CA VAL A 52 -57.62 -38.35 -2.90
C VAL A 52 -57.19 -38.69 -4.32
N LEU A 53 -57.16 -37.68 -5.17
CA LEU A 53 -56.70 -37.74 -6.55
C LEU A 53 -55.31 -37.10 -6.64
N ASP A 54 -54.30 -37.93 -6.88
CA ASP A 54 -52.92 -37.48 -7.08
C ASP A 54 -52.56 -37.50 -8.57
N GLU A 55 -51.75 -36.53 -9.00
CA GLU A 55 -51.32 -36.32 -10.39
C GLU A 55 -52.47 -36.15 -11.42
N LEU A 56 -53.63 -35.65 -10.97
CA LEU A 56 -54.84 -35.51 -11.79
C LEU A 56 -54.59 -34.73 -13.08
N GLU A 57 -53.93 -33.59 -12.99
CA GLU A 57 -53.73 -32.71 -14.13
C GLU A 57 -52.73 -33.27 -15.16
N ALA A 58 -51.66 -33.93 -14.70
CA ALA A 58 -50.71 -34.58 -15.59
C ALA A 58 -51.33 -35.78 -16.31
N TRP A 59 -52.05 -36.62 -15.58
CA TRP A 59 -52.78 -37.75 -16.16
C TRP A 59 -53.82 -37.27 -17.17
N TYR A 60 -54.68 -36.31 -16.79
CA TYR A 60 -55.71 -35.79 -17.69
C TYR A 60 -55.12 -35.16 -18.96
N GLY A 61 -54.01 -34.42 -18.82
CA GLY A 61 -53.29 -33.81 -19.94
C GLY A 61 -52.74 -34.82 -20.96
N SER A 62 -52.43 -36.05 -20.53
CA SER A 62 -51.95 -37.13 -21.41
C SER A 62 -53.04 -37.82 -22.22
N ILE A 63 -54.33 -37.60 -21.94
CA ILE A 63 -55.42 -38.24 -22.66
C ILE A 63 -55.61 -37.56 -24.03
N GLU A 64 -55.35 -38.29 -25.12
CA GLU A 64 -55.54 -37.77 -26.48
C GLU A 64 -57.00 -37.84 -26.97
N ASP A 65 -57.76 -38.83 -26.50
CA ASP A 65 -59.16 -39.01 -26.89
C ASP A 65 -60.07 -37.95 -26.25
N LYS A 66 -60.64 -37.09 -27.10
CA LYS A 66 -61.58 -36.03 -26.70
C LYS A 66 -62.83 -36.55 -26.00
N THR A 67 -63.34 -37.72 -26.39
CA THR A 67 -64.54 -38.31 -25.78
C THR A 67 -64.23 -38.78 -24.36
N ARG A 68 -63.11 -39.48 -24.18
CA ARG A 68 -62.60 -39.89 -22.87
C ARG A 68 -62.31 -38.68 -21.97
N ARG A 69 -61.71 -37.61 -22.51
CA ARG A 69 -61.49 -36.35 -21.77
C ARG A 69 -62.80 -35.74 -21.28
N GLU A 70 -63.77 -35.53 -22.16
CA GLU A 70 -65.06 -34.92 -21.81
C GLU A 70 -65.83 -35.76 -20.77
N ARG A 71 -65.79 -37.09 -20.87
CA ARG A 71 -66.40 -37.99 -19.88
C ARG A 71 -65.76 -37.83 -18.49
N ASN A 72 -64.43 -37.75 -18.41
CA ASN A 72 -63.72 -37.51 -17.16
C ASN A 72 -63.99 -36.11 -16.57
N LEU A 73 -64.07 -35.07 -17.41
CA LEU A 73 -64.49 -33.74 -16.95
C LEU A 73 -65.90 -33.72 -16.39
N ASN A 74 -66.83 -34.40 -17.06
CA ASN A 74 -68.21 -34.47 -16.60
C ASN A 74 -68.32 -35.22 -15.27
N PHE A 75 -67.55 -36.29 -15.08
CA PHE A 75 -67.46 -36.93 -13.77
C PHE A 75 -66.89 -36.00 -12.70
N LEU A 76 -65.79 -35.29 -13.00
CA LEU A 76 -65.20 -34.33 -12.06
C LEU A 76 -66.19 -33.25 -11.65
N GLN A 77 -67.01 -32.76 -12.58
CA GLN A 77 -68.09 -31.83 -12.27
C GLN A 77 -69.16 -32.47 -11.37
N VAL A 78 -69.61 -33.69 -11.69
CA VAL A 78 -70.65 -34.38 -10.91
C VAL A 78 -70.16 -34.71 -9.50
N VAL A 79 -68.90 -35.10 -9.33
CA VAL A 79 -68.34 -35.43 -8.01
C VAL A 79 -68.07 -34.19 -7.18
N THR A 80 -67.63 -33.07 -7.76
CA THR A 80 -67.50 -31.80 -7.02
C THR A 80 -68.85 -31.25 -6.60
N GLU A 81 -69.85 -31.24 -7.49
CA GLU A 81 -71.22 -30.85 -7.15
C GLU A 81 -71.80 -31.75 -6.04
N ALA A 82 -71.50 -33.05 -6.05
CA ALA A 82 -71.92 -33.96 -5.00
C ALA A 82 -71.31 -33.63 -3.62
N THR A 83 -70.12 -33.04 -3.55
CA THR A 83 -69.52 -32.61 -2.27
C THR A 83 -70.23 -31.42 -1.63
N GLU A 84 -71.07 -30.70 -2.37
CA GLU A 84 -71.86 -29.59 -1.84
C GLU A 84 -73.18 -30.03 -1.21
N ASP A 85 -73.66 -31.24 -1.52
CA ASP A 85 -74.88 -31.79 -0.93
C ASP A 85 -74.61 -32.20 0.54
N PRO A 86 -75.26 -31.58 1.54
CA PRO A 86 -75.03 -31.91 2.95
C PRO A 86 -75.38 -33.37 3.33
N GLN A 87 -76.15 -34.06 2.49
CA GLN A 87 -76.48 -35.48 2.66
C GLN A 87 -75.37 -36.41 2.16
N VAL A 88 -74.41 -35.88 1.39
CA VAL A 88 -73.28 -36.62 0.84
C VAL A 88 -72.05 -36.41 1.72
N LYS A 89 -71.59 -37.49 2.36
CA LYS A 89 -70.40 -37.46 3.23
C LYS A 89 -69.13 -37.74 2.42
N LEU A 90 -68.78 -36.86 1.48
CA LEU A 90 -67.58 -36.98 0.63
C LEU A 90 -66.64 -35.80 0.84
N LEU A 91 -65.37 -36.09 1.13
CA LEU A 91 -64.27 -35.14 1.03
C LEU A 91 -63.43 -35.49 -0.19
N LEU A 92 -63.38 -34.60 -1.17
CA LEU A 92 -62.51 -34.73 -2.35
C LEU A 92 -61.25 -33.88 -2.14
N LEU A 93 -60.08 -34.50 -2.31
CA LEU A 93 -58.79 -33.84 -2.33
C LEU A 93 -58.15 -34.12 -3.68
N ALA A 94 -57.70 -33.09 -4.40
CA ALA A 94 -57.04 -33.25 -5.69
C ALA A 94 -55.76 -32.40 -5.74
N SER A 95 -54.66 -32.99 -6.21
CA SER A 95 -53.43 -32.25 -6.52
C SER A 95 -53.50 -31.69 -7.94
N LEU A 96 -53.26 -30.39 -8.09
CA LEU A 96 -53.30 -29.69 -9.38
C LEU A 96 -52.04 -28.82 -9.54
N TYR A 97 -51.55 -28.70 -10.78
CA TYR A 97 -50.44 -27.82 -11.17
C TYR A 97 -50.91 -26.43 -11.60
N GLY A 98 -52.20 -26.25 -11.87
CA GLY A 98 -52.81 -24.96 -12.21
C GLY A 98 -52.59 -24.51 -13.67
N ARG A 99 -52.28 -25.42 -14.59
CA ARG A 99 -51.96 -25.16 -16.01
C ARG A 99 -53.10 -25.51 -16.97
N ASP A 100 -53.92 -26.51 -16.66
CA ASP A 100 -55.04 -26.95 -17.51
C ASP A 100 -56.31 -26.14 -17.20
N ALA A 101 -56.63 -25.19 -18.09
CA ALA A 101 -57.78 -24.30 -17.95
C ALA A 101 -59.14 -25.04 -18.06
N GLU A 102 -59.18 -26.20 -18.71
CA GLU A 102 -60.39 -27.00 -18.91
C GLU A 102 -60.78 -27.70 -17.61
N LEU A 103 -59.81 -28.32 -16.93
CA LEU A 103 -59.97 -28.90 -15.60
C LEU A 103 -60.35 -27.83 -14.57
N LEU A 104 -59.60 -26.73 -14.53
CA LEU A 104 -59.84 -25.65 -13.57
C LEU A 104 -61.22 -25.01 -13.76
N GLY A 105 -61.65 -24.80 -15.01
CA GLY A 105 -62.95 -24.21 -15.33
C GLY A 105 -64.16 -25.09 -14.99
N ARG A 106 -63.96 -26.41 -14.84
CA ARG A 106 -65.01 -27.36 -14.41
C ARG A 106 -64.98 -27.62 -12.91
N LEU A 107 -63.79 -27.72 -12.31
CA LEU A 107 -63.65 -27.87 -10.87
C LEU A 107 -64.08 -26.59 -10.14
N GLY A 108 -63.70 -25.40 -10.61
CA GLY A 108 -63.92 -24.11 -9.93
C GLY A 108 -65.35 -23.56 -9.90
N ARG A 109 -66.38 -24.38 -10.12
CA ARG A 109 -67.79 -23.94 -10.16
C ARG A 109 -68.49 -23.95 -8.80
N GLY A 110 -67.88 -24.55 -7.78
CA GLY A 110 -68.42 -24.69 -6.43
C GLY A 110 -67.56 -24.06 -5.32
N ASN A 111 -67.95 -24.25 -4.06
CA ASN A 111 -67.21 -23.80 -2.86
C ASN A 111 -65.97 -24.66 -2.59
N ILE A 112 -64.98 -24.62 -3.48
CA ILE A 112 -63.72 -25.37 -3.33
C ILE A 112 -62.73 -24.63 -2.42
N PHE A 113 -62.22 -25.33 -1.41
CA PHE A 113 -61.05 -24.88 -0.66
C PHE A 113 -59.79 -25.10 -1.50
N LEU A 114 -59.25 -24.02 -2.06
CA LEU A 114 -57.97 -24.03 -2.77
C LEU A 114 -56.87 -23.57 -1.81
N LYS A 115 -55.88 -24.43 -1.59
CA LYS A 115 -54.69 -24.12 -0.82
C LYS A 115 -53.45 -24.33 -1.70
N ASP A 116 -52.72 -23.24 -1.92
CA ASP A 116 -51.42 -23.31 -2.58
C ASP A 116 -50.39 -23.92 -1.63
N LEU A 117 -50.02 -25.17 -1.89
CA LEU A 117 -48.98 -25.89 -1.15
C LEU A 117 -47.56 -25.45 -1.55
N GLY A 118 -47.43 -24.59 -2.55
CA GLY A 118 -46.18 -23.96 -2.98
C GLY A 118 -45.78 -22.73 -2.16
N ALA A 119 -46.66 -22.21 -1.30
CA ALA A 119 -46.40 -21.06 -0.44
C ALA A 119 -45.24 -21.31 0.55
N GLY A 120 -44.39 -20.30 0.76
CA GLY A 120 -43.13 -20.45 1.51
C GLY A 120 -43.28 -20.84 2.99
N GLU A 121 -44.32 -20.36 3.68
CA GLU A 121 -44.55 -20.63 5.11
C GLU A 121 -44.88 -22.11 5.38
N ASP A 122 -45.61 -22.77 4.47
CA ASP A 122 -45.99 -24.17 4.62
C ASP A 122 -44.78 -25.09 4.38
N LYS A 123 -43.81 -24.70 3.55
CA LYS A 123 -42.60 -25.50 3.28
C LYS A 123 -41.75 -25.69 4.53
N ALA A 124 -41.62 -24.67 5.36
CA ALA A 124 -40.87 -24.75 6.61
C ALA A 124 -41.52 -25.74 7.60
N GLN A 125 -42.86 -25.70 7.70
CA GLN A 125 -43.62 -26.64 8.53
C GLN A 125 -43.53 -28.07 8.01
N VAL A 126 -43.55 -28.26 6.68
CA VAL A 126 -43.33 -29.57 6.07
C VAL A 126 -41.93 -30.10 6.41
N VAL A 127 -40.90 -29.26 6.33
CA VAL A 127 -39.53 -29.64 6.70
C VAL A 127 -39.46 -30.05 8.18
N ARG A 128 -40.03 -29.24 9.08
CA ARG A 128 -40.11 -29.56 10.51
C ARG A 128 -40.82 -30.90 10.75
N PHE A 129 -42.02 -31.08 10.18
CA PHE A 129 -42.81 -32.31 10.33
C PHE A 129 -42.10 -33.57 9.81
N ARG A 130 -41.28 -33.43 8.77
CA ARG A 130 -40.54 -34.57 8.18
C ARG A 130 -39.25 -34.90 8.91
N LEU A 131 -38.60 -33.93 9.55
CA LEU A 131 -37.32 -34.12 10.24
C LEU A 131 -37.48 -34.49 11.72
N PHE A 132 -38.56 -34.06 12.36
CA PHE A 132 -38.77 -34.23 13.80
C PHE A 132 -40.07 -34.99 14.07
N GLU A 133 -39.96 -36.11 14.77
CA GLU A 133 -41.12 -36.88 15.23
C GLU A 133 -41.87 -36.14 16.35
N GLU A 134 -41.12 -35.61 17.33
CA GLU A 134 -41.64 -34.81 18.42
C GLU A 134 -40.70 -33.64 18.75
N VAL A 135 -41.28 -32.53 19.21
CA VAL A 135 -40.57 -31.33 19.65
C VAL A 135 -41.12 -30.93 21.02
N ASN A 136 -40.23 -30.72 22.00
CA ASN A 136 -40.64 -30.21 23.31
C ASN A 136 -40.99 -28.71 23.19
N GLU A 137 -42.27 -28.40 23.15
CA GLU A 137 -42.78 -27.03 22.96
C GLU A 137 -42.42 -26.08 24.12
N GLU A 138 -42.30 -26.58 25.35
CA GLU A 138 -41.88 -25.76 26.50
C GLU A 138 -40.39 -25.36 26.38
N ALA A 139 -39.54 -26.32 26.01
CA ALA A 139 -38.12 -26.05 25.74
C ALA A 139 -37.93 -25.15 24.50
N ALA A 140 -38.77 -25.32 23.47
CA ALA A 140 -38.79 -24.47 22.30
C ALA A 140 -39.10 -23.02 22.69
N GLN A 141 -40.15 -22.80 23.50
CA GLN A 141 -40.56 -21.47 23.93
C GLN A 141 -39.47 -20.77 24.74
N HIS A 142 -38.84 -21.47 25.70
CA HIS A 142 -37.72 -20.90 26.47
C HIS A 142 -36.53 -20.53 25.57
N THR A 143 -36.13 -21.44 24.67
CA THR A 143 -35.01 -21.18 23.75
C THR A 143 -35.30 -19.99 22.84
N VAL A 144 -36.49 -19.92 22.25
CA VAL A 144 -36.89 -18.80 21.38
C VAL A 144 -36.88 -17.48 22.15
N ASP A 145 -37.37 -17.47 23.40
CA ASP A 145 -37.40 -16.26 24.22
C ASP A 145 -35.99 -15.77 24.58
N ASP A 146 -35.06 -16.68 24.85
CA ASP A 146 -33.65 -16.37 25.11
C ASP A 146 -32.97 -15.74 23.89
N TYR A 147 -33.16 -16.31 22.69
CA TYR A 147 -32.61 -15.75 21.45
C TYR A 147 -33.25 -14.40 21.09
N ILE A 148 -34.56 -14.24 21.26
CA ILE A 148 -35.24 -12.95 21.04
C ILE A 148 -34.72 -11.90 22.03
N GLY A 149 -34.47 -12.29 23.29
CA GLY A 149 -33.81 -11.44 24.27
C GLY A 149 -32.41 -11.01 23.83
N LEU A 150 -31.61 -11.94 23.31
CA LEU A 150 -30.28 -11.67 22.76
C LEU A 150 -30.34 -10.71 21.57
N TYR A 151 -31.26 -10.91 20.62
CA TYR A 151 -31.44 -10.04 19.46
C TYR A 151 -31.91 -8.64 19.86
N ALA A 152 -32.77 -8.54 20.87
CA ALA A 152 -33.17 -7.25 21.44
C ALA A 152 -31.99 -6.50 22.07
N GLN A 153 -31.07 -7.19 22.75
CA GLN A 153 -29.87 -6.56 23.32
C GLN A 153 -28.90 -6.05 22.24
N HIS A 154 -28.87 -6.70 21.08
CA HIS A 154 -27.89 -6.45 20.02
C HIS A 154 -28.52 -6.03 18.67
N ARG A 155 -29.62 -5.27 18.72
CA ARG A 155 -30.43 -4.86 17.56
C ARG A 155 -29.62 -4.26 16.41
N ALA A 156 -28.65 -3.41 16.72
CA ALA A 156 -27.82 -2.75 15.71
C ALA A 156 -26.97 -3.75 14.92
N GLN A 157 -26.44 -4.78 15.58
CA GLN A 157 -25.61 -5.81 14.96
C GLN A 157 -26.44 -6.79 14.12
N VAL A 158 -27.65 -7.13 14.56
CA VAL A 158 -28.53 -8.08 13.84
C VAL A 158 -29.46 -7.40 12.83
N GLY A 159 -29.56 -6.07 12.84
CA GLY A 159 -30.38 -5.30 11.89
C GLY A 159 -31.89 -5.45 12.07
N LEU A 160 -32.36 -5.83 13.27
CA LEU A 160 -33.78 -6.01 13.57
C LEU A 160 -34.36 -4.80 14.31
N ALA A 161 -35.51 -4.31 13.84
CA ALA A 161 -36.31 -3.27 14.51
C ALA A 161 -37.29 -3.85 15.53
N ASP A 162 -37.80 -3.05 16.47
CA ASP A 162 -38.73 -3.52 17.50
C ASP A 162 -40.00 -4.16 16.93
N ALA A 163 -40.62 -3.54 15.92
CA ALA A 163 -41.80 -4.08 15.25
C ALA A 163 -41.55 -5.43 14.54
N SER A 164 -40.28 -5.74 14.23
CA SER A 164 -39.90 -7.02 13.62
C SER A 164 -39.63 -8.13 14.63
N LEU A 165 -39.34 -7.83 15.90
CA LEU A 165 -38.99 -8.85 16.90
C LEU A 165 -40.17 -9.78 17.22
N ASP A 166 -41.39 -9.26 17.34
CA ASP A 166 -42.58 -10.10 17.57
C ASP A 166 -42.87 -11.03 16.38
N THR A 167 -42.71 -10.50 15.16
CA THR A 167 -42.84 -11.29 13.93
C THR A 167 -41.75 -12.36 13.89
N TYR A 168 -40.52 -12.01 14.28
CA TYR A 168 -39.41 -12.95 14.34
C TYR A 168 -39.64 -14.04 15.38
N ARG A 169 -40.12 -13.69 16.58
CA ARG A 169 -40.49 -14.63 17.64
C ARG A 169 -41.51 -15.65 17.15
N LYS A 170 -42.56 -15.20 16.44
CA LYS A 170 -43.58 -16.09 15.84
C LYS A 170 -42.96 -17.05 14.83
N ARG A 171 -42.09 -16.56 13.94
CA ARG A 171 -41.39 -17.40 12.95
C ARG A 171 -40.45 -18.41 13.61
N MET A 172 -39.67 -17.98 14.59
CA MET A 172 -38.78 -18.87 15.36
C MET A 172 -39.57 -19.95 16.08
N SER A 173 -40.70 -19.61 16.70
CA SER A 173 -41.58 -20.59 17.38
C SER A 173 -42.15 -21.60 16.38
N ALA A 174 -42.58 -21.14 15.20
CA ALA A 174 -43.15 -22.01 14.18
C ALA A 174 -42.12 -22.95 13.53
N TYR A 175 -40.85 -22.52 13.45
CA TYR A 175 -39.80 -23.24 12.72
C TYR A 175 -38.85 -24.03 13.64
N TYR A 176 -38.93 -23.83 14.96
CA TYR A 176 -38.08 -24.52 15.91
C TYR A 176 -38.08 -26.05 15.69
N PRO A 177 -36.90 -26.71 15.67
CA PRO A 177 -35.57 -26.21 16.06
C PRO A 177 -34.71 -25.64 14.91
N LEU A 178 -35.34 -25.11 13.85
CA LEU A 178 -34.67 -24.46 12.73
C LEU A 178 -34.81 -22.94 12.81
N HIS A 179 -33.70 -22.22 12.67
CA HIS A 179 -33.72 -20.76 12.66
C HIS A 179 -34.33 -20.20 11.36
N PRO A 180 -35.10 -19.09 11.40
CA PRO A 180 -35.71 -18.51 10.21
C PRO A 180 -34.71 -18.20 9.07
N GLU A 181 -33.54 -17.63 9.37
CA GLU A 181 -32.52 -17.38 8.33
C GLU A 181 -32.01 -18.66 7.66
N LEU A 182 -31.92 -19.78 8.40
CA LEU A 182 -31.49 -21.06 7.84
C LEU A 182 -32.52 -21.56 6.84
N VAL A 183 -33.80 -21.54 7.23
CA VAL A 183 -34.90 -21.97 6.38
C VAL A 183 -34.97 -21.11 5.11
N ASP A 184 -34.91 -19.79 5.26
CA ASP A 184 -35.01 -18.84 4.15
C ASP A 184 -33.86 -19.01 3.15
N VAL A 185 -32.60 -19.07 3.63
CA VAL A 185 -31.44 -19.19 2.74
C VAL A 185 -31.43 -20.54 2.01
N LEU A 186 -31.82 -21.63 2.68
CA LEU A 186 -31.86 -22.95 2.05
C LEU A 186 -32.93 -23.01 0.96
N PHE A 187 -34.13 -22.48 1.21
CA PHE A 187 -35.15 -22.44 0.16
C PHE A 187 -34.78 -21.52 -0.99
N GLN A 188 -34.15 -20.36 -0.74
CA GLN A 188 -33.65 -19.50 -1.81
C GLN A 188 -32.57 -20.21 -2.65
N THR A 189 -31.64 -20.89 -1.99
CA THR A 189 -30.53 -21.61 -2.63
C THR A 189 -31.02 -22.77 -3.49
N TYR A 190 -31.87 -23.64 -2.95
CA TYR A 190 -32.38 -24.80 -3.70
C TYR A 190 -33.43 -24.42 -4.74
N SER A 191 -34.22 -23.36 -4.53
CA SER A 191 -35.15 -22.86 -5.56
C SER A 191 -34.43 -22.27 -6.77
N ALA A 192 -33.20 -21.78 -6.60
CA ALA A 192 -32.38 -21.32 -7.71
C ALA A 192 -31.71 -22.48 -8.48
N SER A 193 -31.67 -23.69 -7.91
CA SER A 193 -31.07 -24.87 -8.55
C SER A 193 -32.08 -25.54 -9.50
N ARG A 194 -31.71 -25.63 -10.78
CA ARG A 194 -32.60 -26.15 -11.86
C ARG A 194 -32.95 -27.63 -11.73
N GLU A 195 -32.19 -28.38 -10.93
CA GLU A 195 -32.25 -29.85 -10.86
C GLU A 195 -32.96 -30.37 -9.59
N TYR A 196 -33.33 -29.49 -8.67
CA TYR A 196 -33.80 -29.90 -7.34
C TYR A 196 -35.28 -29.58 -7.09
N GLN A 197 -36.02 -30.60 -6.66
CA GLN A 197 -37.32 -30.39 -6.01
C GLN A 197 -37.09 -29.73 -4.66
N ASN A 198 -37.33 -28.40 -4.59
CA ASN A 198 -36.95 -27.46 -3.52
C ASN A 198 -36.97 -28.00 -2.09
N THR A 199 -37.95 -28.84 -1.72
CA THR A 199 -38.09 -29.36 -0.36
C THR A 199 -37.27 -30.62 -0.10
N ARG A 200 -37.07 -31.51 -1.09
CA ARG A 200 -36.31 -32.77 -0.89
C ARG A 200 -34.82 -32.51 -0.66
N GLY A 201 -34.21 -31.64 -1.45
CA GLY A 201 -32.80 -31.27 -1.28
C GLY A 201 -32.52 -30.64 0.09
N VAL A 202 -33.41 -29.75 0.54
CA VAL A 202 -33.34 -29.15 1.88
C VAL A 202 -33.47 -30.21 2.99
N LEU A 203 -34.36 -31.19 2.83
CA LEU A 203 -34.50 -32.30 3.78
C LEU A 203 -33.23 -33.16 3.88
N PHE A 204 -32.62 -33.52 2.75
CA PHE A 204 -31.37 -34.30 2.74
C PHE A 204 -30.25 -33.54 3.46
N LEU A 205 -30.02 -32.29 3.08
CA LEU A 205 -29.00 -31.44 3.69
C LEU A 205 -29.20 -31.29 5.21
N LEU A 206 -30.42 -30.93 5.63
CA LEU A 206 -30.72 -30.75 7.05
C LEU A 206 -30.66 -32.05 7.85
N SER A 207 -30.96 -33.20 7.23
CA SER A 207 -30.77 -34.50 7.88
C SER A 207 -29.29 -34.77 8.19
N GLY A 208 -28.39 -34.34 7.30
CA GLY A 208 -26.94 -34.41 7.51
C GLY A 208 -26.48 -33.48 8.64
N VAL A 209 -26.96 -32.24 8.65
CA VAL A 209 -26.70 -31.26 9.73
C VAL A 209 -27.20 -31.79 11.07
N LEU A 210 -28.42 -32.32 11.13
CA LEU A 210 -29.03 -32.86 12.35
C LEU A 210 -28.25 -34.04 12.91
N ARG A 211 -27.84 -35.00 12.07
CA ARG A 211 -27.02 -36.14 12.53
C ARG A 211 -25.74 -35.68 13.23
N ARG A 212 -25.16 -34.54 12.82
CA ARG A 212 -23.95 -33.99 13.43
C ARG A 212 -24.23 -33.16 14.68
N PHE A 213 -25.29 -32.37 14.69
CA PHE A 213 -25.46 -31.26 15.64
C PHE A 213 -26.66 -31.41 16.60
N ALA A 214 -27.50 -32.43 16.44
CA ALA A 214 -28.72 -32.60 17.25
C ALA A 214 -28.45 -32.66 18.77
N SER A 215 -27.30 -33.15 19.21
CA SER A 215 -26.92 -33.21 20.63
C SER A 215 -26.09 -32.01 21.12
N GLU A 216 -25.65 -31.14 20.22
CA GLU A 216 -24.73 -30.04 20.52
C GLU A 216 -25.39 -28.65 20.40
N ARG A 217 -26.49 -28.56 19.67
CA ARG A 217 -27.15 -27.29 19.35
C ARG A 217 -28.58 -27.27 19.87
N ASP A 218 -28.91 -26.15 20.51
CA ASP A 218 -30.25 -25.74 20.92
C ASP A 218 -31.11 -25.29 19.73
N LEU A 219 -30.47 -24.65 18.75
CA LEU A 219 -31.09 -24.13 17.54
C LEU A 219 -30.14 -24.27 16.35
N LEU A 220 -30.64 -24.77 15.23
CA LEU A 220 -29.85 -24.87 13.99
C LEU A 220 -29.84 -23.55 13.23
N LEU A 221 -28.64 -23.04 12.96
CA LEU A 221 -28.35 -21.79 12.27
C LEU A 221 -27.71 -22.04 10.90
N PRO A 222 -27.69 -21.04 9.99
CA PRO A 222 -26.88 -21.08 8.75
C PRO A 222 -25.44 -21.54 8.96
N ALA A 223 -24.80 -21.11 10.05
CA ALA A 223 -23.44 -21.50 10.42
C ALA A 223 -23.24 -23.02 10.60
N ASP A 224 -24.29 -23.80 10.90
CA ASP A 224 -24.16 -25.24 11.09
C ASP A 224 -24.12 -26.02 9.77
N VAL A 225 -24.45 -25.39 8.64
CA VAL A 225 -24.33 -26.01 7.30
C VAL A 225 -22.89 -25.88 6.82
N ALA A 226 -22.00 -26.51 7.57
CA ALA A 226 -20.58 -26.30 7.44
C ALA A 226 -19.94 -27.22 6.38
N PRO A 227 -19.09 -26.69 5.48
CA PRO A 227 -18.44 -27.44 4.41
C PRO A 227 -17.56 -28.61 4.81
N ASP A 228 -17.13 -28.70 6.06
CA ASP A 228 -16.21 -29.72 6.58
C ASP A 228 -16.94 -30.92 7.21
N VAL A 229 -18.27 -30.86 7.35
CA VAL A 229 -19.09 -31.99 7.78
C VAL A 229 -19.34 -32.89 6.56
N GLY A 230 -18.89 -34.14 6.61
CA GLY A 230 -18.84 -35.03 5.44
C GLY A 230 -20.17 -35.15 4.70
N GLU A 231 -21.27 -35.37 5.41
CA GLU A 231 -22.56 -35.57 4.75
C GLU A 231 -23.23 -34.26 4.30
N VAL A 232 -22.85 -33.13 4.91
CA VAL A 232 -23.24 -31.79 4.43
C VAL A 232 -22.44 -31.44 3.17
N ASN A 233 -21.16 -31.83 3.15
CA ASN A 233 -20.26 -31.58 2.02
C ASN A 233 -20.82 -32.18 0.73
N ASP A 234 -21.27 -33.43 0.76
CA ASP A 234 -21.80 -34.12 -0.42
C ASP A 234 -23.00 -33.38 -1.04
N ASP A 235 -23.89 -32.83 -0.20
CA ASP A 235 -25.05 -32.06 -0.66
C ASP A 235 -24.65 -30.67 -1.19
N LEU A 236 -23.73 -29.97 -0.50
CA LEU A 236 -23.21 -28.68 -0.97
C LEU A 236 -22.38 -28.84 -2.27
N PHE A 237 -21.71 -29.98 -2.43
CA PHE A 237 -20.92 -30.30 -3.62
C PHE A 237 -21.82 -30.35 -4.85
N GLN A 238 -23.03 -30.89 -4.72
CA GLN A 238 -24.00 -30.94 -5.80
C GLN A 238 -24.52 -29.55 -6.20
N LEU A 239 -24.53 -28.58 -5.28
CA LEU A 239 -24.91 -27.20 -5.59
C LEU A 239 -23.83 -26.49 -6.41
N ASN A 240 -22.60 -26.46 -5.90
CA ASN A 240 -21.47 -25.88 -6.62
C ASN A 240 -20.12 -26.39 -6.09
N PRO A 241 -19.48 -27.36 -6.76
CA PRO A 241 -18.21 -27.95 -6.32
C PRO A 241 -17.08 -26.92 -6.18
N ARG A 242 -17.05 -25.92 -7.07
CA ARG A 242 -15.95 -24.94 -7.12
C ARG A 242 -16.03 -23.96 -5.98
N LEU A 243 -17.20 -23.39 -5.72
CA LEU A 243 -17.40 -22.47 -4.59
C LEU A 243 -17.20 -23.17 -3.25
N LEU A 244 -17.66 -24.42 -3.13
CA LEU A 244 -17.42 -25.24 -1.94
C LEU A 244 -15.93 -25.41 -1.66
N ALA A 245 -15.13 -25.78 -2.67
CA ALA A 245 -13.68 -25.93 -2.53
C ALA A 245 -13.02 -24.61 -2.09
N ARG A 246 -13.47 -23.46 -2.63
CA ARG A 246 -12.93 -22.13 -2.25
C ARG A 246 -13.24 -21.76 -0.81
N ALA A 247 -14.46 -22.03 -0.35
CA ALA A 247 -14.82 -21.84 1.05
C ALA A 247 -13.97 -22.72 1.97
N GLN A 248 -13.75 -23.99 1.62
CA GLN A 248 -12.92 -24.90 2.41
C GLN A 248 -11.46 -24.45 2.49
N GLU A 249 -10.90 -23.95 1.38
CA GLU A 249 -9.54 -23.37 1.36
C GLU A 249 -9.42 -22.15 2.30
N ASP A 250 -10.43 -21.26 2.30
CA ASP A 250 -10.46 -20.10 3.19
C ASP A 250 -10.67 -20.48 4.66
N ILE A 251 -11.54 -21.46 4.96
CA ILE A 251 -11.71 -22.03 6.31
C ILE A 251 -10.39 -22.61 6.80
N ALA A 252 -9.70 -23.40 5.97
CA ALA A 252 -8.42 -24.00 6.35
C ALA A 252 -7.34 -22.93 6.62
N ARG A 253 -7.32 -21.86 5.82
CA ARG A 253 -6.35 -20.75 5.97
C ARG A 253 -6.60 -19.92 7.23
N THR A 254 -7.85 -19.82 7.66
CA THR A 254 -8.27 -18.98 8.79
C THR A 254 -8.72 -19.78 10.01
N ARG A 255 -8.31 -21.06 10.09
CA ARG A 255 -8.69 -22.00 11.15
C ARG A 255 -8.34 -21.56 12.58
N GLU A 256 -7.38 -20.65 12.73
CA GLU A 256 -6.96 -20.12 14.03
C GLU A 256 -7.91 -19.03 14.54
N GLU A 257 -8.74 -18.47 13.67
CA GLU A 257 -9.76 -17.48 14.04
C GLU A 257 -11.01 -18.18 14.56
N PRO A 258 -11.45 -17.89 15.81
CA PRO A 258 -12.70 -18.41 16.33
C PRO A 258 -13.86 -17.91 15.46
N LEU A 259 -14.89 -18.74 15.24
CA LEU A 259 -16.06 -18.41 14.40
C LEU A 259 -15.78 -18.25 12.90
N SER A 260 -14.53 -18.33 12.41
CA SER A 260 -14.24 -18.21 10.98
C SER A 260 -15.05 -19.21 10.15
N ARG A 261 -15.04 -20.48 10.57
CA ARG A 261 -15.80 -21.58 9.95
C ARG A 261 -17.29 -21.24 9.83
N ASP A 262 -17.88 -20.75 10.92
CA ASP A 262 -19.30 -20.46 11.03
C ASP A 262 -19.71 -19.27 10.15
N ILE A 263 -18.87 -18.23 10.09
CA ILE A 263 -19.05 -17.06 9.23
C ILE A 263 -18.93 -17.44 7.76
N LEU A 264 -17.88 -18.18 7.38
CA LEU A 264 -17.66 -18.59 5.99
C LEU A 264 -18.73 -19.57 5.50
N ALA A 265 -19.22 -20.48 6.36
CA ALA A 265 -20.36 -21.34 6.03
C ALA A 265 -21.64 -20.53 5.76
N THR A 266 -21.93 -19.54 6.61
CA THR A 266 -23.07 -18.64 6.43
C THR A 266 -22.97 -17.85 5.12
N ILE A 267 -21.79 -17.33 4.80
CA ILE A 267 -21.55 -16.59 3.56
C ILE A 267 -21.65 -17.52 2.34
N LEU A 268 -21.10 -18.74 2.43
CA LEU A 268 -21.14 -19.72 1.34
C LEU A 268 -22.58 -20.04 0.93
N LEU A 269 -23.46 -20.34 1.90
CA LEU A 269 -24.87 -20.62 1.62
C LEU A 269 -25.52 -19.51 0.81
N ARG A 270 -25.30 -18.26 1.22
CA ARG A 270 -25.85 -17.10 0.49
C ARG A 270 -25.14 -16.84 -0.82
N SER A 271 -23.89 -17.29 -0.99
CA SER A 271 -23.14 -17.18 -2.25
C SER A 271 -23.66 -18.13 -3.34
N PHE A 272 -24.40 -19.18 -2.97
CA PHE A 272 -25.09 -20.03 -3.95
C PHE A 272 -26.32 -19.37 -4.59
N VAL A 273 -26.86 -18.29 -4.02
CA VAL A 273 -28.05 -17.60 -4.53
C VAL A 273 -27.64 -16.66 -5.68
N PRO A 274 -27.95 -16.95 -6.96
CA PRO A 274 -27.37 -16.21 -8.08
C PRO A 274 -27.85 -14.75 -8.18
N GLU A 275 -29.12 -14.48 -7.88
CA GLU A 275 -29.73 -13.14 -8.02
C GLU A 275 -29.30 -12.17 -6.92
N MET A 276 -28.90 -12.69 -5.75
CA MET A 276 -28.57 -11.91 -4.55
C MET A 276 -27.40 -12.55 -3.80
N ALA A 277 -26.31 -12.82 -4.51
CA ALA A 277 -25.18 -13.57 -3.96
C ALA A 277 -24.57 -12.87 -2.73
N GLY A 278 -24.32 -13.67 -1.69
CA GLY A 278 -23.61 -13.28 -0.48
C GLY A 278 -24.49 -12.68 0.62
N ALA A 279 -23.82 -12.27 1.70
CA ALA A 279 -24.42 -11.94 2.97
C ALA A 279 -24.08 -10.52 3.40
N GLU A 280 -25.05 -9.79 3.94
CA GLU A 280 -24.78 -8.54 4.67
C GLU A 280 -24.27 -8.84 6.09
N ALA A 281 -23.57 -7.90 6.72
CA ALA A 281 -23.02 -8.09 8.08
C ALA A 281 -24.10 -8.48 9.11
N THR A 282 -25.31 -7.92 8.99
CA THR A 282 -26.47 -8.25 9.83
C THR A 282 -26.97 -9.68 9.62
N GLN A 283 -26.96 -10.15 8.38
CA GLN A 283 -27.32 -11.53 8.02
C GLN A 283 -26.27 -12.53 8.50
N ILE A 284 -24.98 -12.17 8.47
CA ILE A 284 -23.90 -12.96 9.04
C ILE A 284 -24.07 -13.04 10.56
N ALA A 285 -24.37 -11.93 11.22
CA ALA A 285 -24.63 -11.89 12.65
C ALA A 285 -25.80 -12.81 13.02
N LEU A 286 -26.96 -12.68 12.37
CA LEU A 286 -28.10 -13.58 12.60
C LEU A 286 -27.77 -15.05 12.29
N GLY A 287 -26.90 -15.30 11.31
CA GLY A 287 -26.50 -16.64 10.91
C GLY A 287 -25.52 -17.34 11.87
N CYS A 288 -24.84 -16.58 12.75
CA CYS A 288 -23.77 -17.08 13.62
C CYS A 288 -24.00 -16.82 15.12
N LEU A 289 -24.87 -15.87 15.48
CA LEU A 289 -25.04 -15.42 16.87
C LEU A 289 -25.80 -16.44 17.71
N ARG A 290 -25.10 -17.05 18.66
CA ARG A 290 -25.64 -18.00 19.65
C ARG A 290 -25.64 -17.42 21.06
N LEU A 291 -26.40 -18.05 21.97
CA LEU A 291 -26.33 -17.76 23.39
C LEU A 291 -24.89 -17.88 23.90
N GLY A 292 -24.40 -16.84 24.58
CA GLY A 292 -23.03 -16.75 25.09
C GLY A 292 -21.97 -16.30 24.08
N VAL A 293 -22.29 -16.17 22.79
CA VAL A 293 -21.38 -15.59 21.79
C VAL A 293 -21.50 -14.06 21.79
N ASN A 294 -20.38 -13.37 21.86
CA ASN A 294 -20.35 -11.91 21.76
C ASN A 294 -20.50 -11.47 20.29
N PRO A 295 -21.52 -10.67 19.91
CA PRO A 295 -21.69 -10.22 18.54
C PRO A 295 -20.52 -9.38 18.00
N ASN A 296 -19.80 -8.65 18.86
CA ASN A 296 -18.64 -7.88 18.44
C ASN A 296 -17.48 -8.79 17.98
N GLU A 297 -17.43 -10.02 18.48
CA GLU A 297 -16.45 -11.01 18.03
C GLU A 297 -16.73 -11.45 16.58
N ILE A 298 -17.99 -11.57 16.19
CA ILE A 298 -18.38 -11.87 14.80
C ILE A 298 -17.88 -10.78 13.85
N ALA A 299 -18.12 -9.50 14.20
CA ALA A 299 -17.62 -8.37 13.41
C ALA A 299 -16.08 -8.34 13.35
N ARG A 300 -15.41 -8.54 14.48
CA ARG A 300 -13.94 -8.59 14.57
C ARG A 300 -13.35 -9.71 13.71
N VAL A 301 -13.99 -10.88 13.67
CA VAL A 301 -13.53 -12.01 12.86
C VAL A 301 -13.80 -11.75 11.40
N LEU A 302 -14.97 -11.19 11.05
CA LEU A 302 -15.30 -10.80 9.69
C LEU A 302 -14.29 -9.81 9.11
N ASP A 303 -13.86 -8.81 9.88
CA ASP A 303 -12.80 -7.89 9.48
C ASP A 303 -11.47 -8.62 9.19
N ARG A 304 -11.09 -9.59 10.05
CA ARG A 304 -9.89 -10.41 9.82
C ARG A 304 -10.03 -11.31 8.59
N LEU A 305 -11.23 -11.80 8.29
CA LEU A 305 -11.48 -12.58 7.07
C LEU A 305 -11.31 -11.73 5.81
N GLU A 306 -11.65 -10.43 5.82
CA GLU A 306 -11.38 -9.53 4.69
C GLU A 306 -9.88 -9.46 4.34
N ASP A 307 -9.00 -9.59 5.34
CA ASP A 307 -7.55 -9.53 5.17
C ASP A 307 -6.88 -10.89 4.91
N ALA A 308 -7.59 -12.01 5.15
CA ALA A 308 -7.01 -13.34 5.15
C ALA A 308 -7.68 -14.36 4.21
N ALA A 309 -8.98 -14.24 3.95
CA ALA A 309 -9.73 -15.15 3.10
C ALA A 309 -9.56 -14.74 1.62
N TRP A 310 -9.01 -15.65 0.81
CA TRP A 310 -8.58 -15.35 -0.55
C TRP A 310 -9.73 -15.32 -1.54
N TYR A 311 -10.84 -16.00 -1.25
CA TYR A 311 -12.00 -16.09 -2.13
C TYR A 311 -13.18 -15.27 -1.62
N LEU A 312 -12.99 -14.57 -0.50
CA LEU A 312 -13.95 -13.63 0.04
C LEU A 312 -13.84 -12.28 -0.66
N TRP A 313 -14.97 -11.81 -1.18
CA TRP A 313 -15.12 -10.51 -1.81
C TRP A 313 -16.15 -9.68 -1.07
N ARG A 314 -15.92 -8.37 -0.99
CA ARG A 314 -16.89 -7.41 -0.49
C ARG A 314 -17.34 -6.50 -1.64
N SER A 315 -18.64 -6.51 -1.95
CA SER A 315 -19.27 -5.65 -2.97
C SER A 315 -20.61 -5.15 -2.43
N ASP A 316 -20.86 -3.85 -2.51
CA ASP A 316 -22.15 -3.24 -2.15
C ASP A 316 -22.64 -3.62 -0.73
N GLY A 317 -21.71 -3.70 0.22
CA GLY A 317 -22.01 -4.08 1.62
C GLY A 317 -22.23 -5.58 1.85
N ARG A 318 -22.09 -6.41 0.80
CA ARG A 318 -22.23 -7.87 0.87
C ARG A 318 -20.91 -8.59 0.75
N TYR A 319 -20.81 -9.65 1.53
CA TYR A 319 -19.71 -10.60 1.56
C TYR A 319 -20.07 -11.80 0.69
N VAL A 320 -19.26 -12.10 -0.31
CA VAL A 320 -19.54 -13.14 -1.30
C VAL A 320 -18.30 -14.01 -1.48
N ILE A 321 -18.46 -15.33 -1.42
CA ILE A 321 -17.40 -16.26 -1.85
C ILE A 321 -17.49 -16.40 -3.37
N ARG A 322 -16.37 -16.16 -4.07
CA ARG A 322 -16.27 -16.26 -5.53
C ARG A 322 -15.26 -17.32 -5.95
N ASN A 323 -15.30 -17.72 -7.21
CA ASN A 323 -14.32 -18.66 -7.75
C ASN A 323 -12.95 -18.02 -7.94
N GLU A 324 -12.94 -16.71 -8.18
CA GLU A 324 -11.77 -15.90 -8.42
C GLU A 324 -11.10 -15.50 -7.11
N GLU A 325 -9.78 -15.65 -7.07
CA GLU A 325 -8.95 -15.17 -5.96
C GLU A 325 -8.95 -13.63 -5.92
N ASN A 326 -9.21 -13.07 -4.75
CA ASN A 326 -9.05 -11.66 -4.42
C ASN A 326 -7.56 -11.32 -4.35
N LEU A 327 -7.00 -10.93 -5.50
CA LEU A 327 -5.56 -10.70 -5.68
C LEU A 327 -4.95 -9.76 -4.62
N PRO A 328 -5.54 -8.58 -4.29
CA PRO A 328 -5.00 -7.74 -3.22
C PRO A 328 -4.80 -8.46 -1.88
N VAL A 329 -5.79 -9.25 -1.46
CA VAL A 329 -5.77 -9.97 -0.18
C VAL A 329 -4.75 -11.08 -0.21
N SER A 330 -4.76 -11.90 -1.26
CA SER A 330 -3.85 -13.03 -1.37
C SER A 330 -2.39 -12.60 -1.56
N ILE A 331 -2.11 -11.55 -2.32
CA ILE A 331 -0.77 -10.97 -2.50
C ILE A 331 -0.24 -10.48 -1.15
N ASN A 332 -1.07 -9.77 -0.38
CA ASN A 332 -0.69 -9.27 0.93
C ASN A 332 -0.40 -10.42 1.91
N ALA A 333 -1.30 -11.41 1.99
CA ALA A 333 -1.14 -12.56 2.86
C ALA A 333 0.11 -13.39 2.51
N ARG A 334 0.36 -13.64 1.21
CA ARG A 334 1.57 -14.33 0.74
C ARG A 334 2.84 -13.54 1.07
N ALA A 335 2.82 -12.22 0.87
CA ALA A 335 3.95 -11.36 1.16
C ALA A 335 4.29 -11.34 2.65
N ALA A 336 3.30 -11.12 3.52
CA ALA A 336 3.48 -11.13 4.97
C ALA A 336 4.01 -12.49 5.46
N ARG A 337 3.43 -13.59 4.96
CA ARG A 337 3.88 -14.94 5.29
C ARG A 337 5.31 -15.21 4.86
N GLN A 338 5.67 -14.88 3.62
CA GLN A 338 7.03 -15.08 3.10
C GLN A 338 8.06 -14.26 3.86
N LEU A 339 7.75 -13.01 4.23
CA LEU A 339 8.65 -12.21 5.08
C LEU A 339 8.89 -12.87 6.44
N LYS A 340 7.83 -13.42 7.06
CA LYS A 340 7.92 -14.09 8.36
C LYS A 340 8.68 -15.41 8.28
N GLU A 341 8.48 -16.21 7.24
CA GLU A 341 9.04 -17.55 7.10
C GLU A 341 10.44 -17.58 6.45
N GLN A 342 10.68 -16.73 5.44
CA GLN A 342 11.91 -16.74 4.62
C GLN A 342 12.86 -15.58 4.93
N GLY A 343 12.42 -14.61 5.75
CA GLY A 343 13.17 -13.41 6.08
C GLY A 343 13.02 -12.29 5.04
N SER A 344 13.69 -11.16 5.30
CA SER A 344 13.49 -9.91 4.54
C SER A 344 14.50 -9.69 3.41
N GLU A 345 15.48 -10.57 3.21
CA GLU A 345 16.62 -10.28 2.33
C GLU A 345 16.21 -10.05 0.86
N ALA A 346 15.35 -10.90 0.30
CA ALA A 346 14.83 -10.70 -1.05
C ALA A 346 14.07 -9.36 -1.20
N ALA A 347 13.26 -9.00 -0.19
CA ALA A 347 12.54 -7.74 -0.16
C ALA A 347 13.50 -6.53 -0.06
N ARG A 348 14.62 -6.65 0.67
CA ARG A 348 15.66 -5.61 0.76
C ARG A 348 16.32 -5.37 -0.58
N VAL A 349 16.71 -6.44 -1.28
CA VAL A 349 17.27 -6.37 -2.64
C VAL A 349 16.26 -5.71 -3.58
N ARG A 350 15.00 -6.14 -3.54
CA ARG A 350 13.96 -5.55 -4.38
C ARG A 350 13.73 -4.07 -4.10
N LEU A 351 13.77 -3.68 -2.82
CA LEU A 351 13.65 -2.28 -2.42
C LEU A 351 14.84 -1.45 -2.93
N ALA A 352 16.06 -1.98 -2.83
CA ALA A 352 17.27 -1.35 -3.36
C ALA A 352 17.21 -1.17 -4.89
N GLU A 353 16.79 -2.19 -5.64
CA GLU A 353 16.55 -2.07 -7.09
C GLU A 353 15.59 -0.92 -7.42
N MET A 354 14.54 -0.75 -6.62
CA MET A 354 13.57 0.33 -6.82
C MET A 354 14.16 1.70 -6.49
N ILE A 355 14.90 1.82 -5.40
CA ILE A 355 15.60 3.05 -5.03
C ILE A 355 16.58 3.45 -6.16
N GLY A 356 17.39 2.50 -6.65
CA GLY A 356 18.31 2.71 -7.76
C GLY A 356 17.61 3.13 -9.05
N LYS A 357 16.47 2.50 -9.39
CA LYS A 357 15.64 2.89 -10.55
C LYS A 357 15.06 4.29 -10.42
N ILE A 358 14.66 4.71 -9.22
CA ILE A 358 14.09 6.05 -8.98
C ILE A 358 15.19 7.10 -9.07
N ALA A 359 16.33 6.87 -8.41
CA ALA A 359 17.47 7.77 -8.43
C ALA A 359 18.07 7.91 -9.83
N GLY A 360 18.10 6.82 -10.62
CA GLY A 360 18.65 6.80 -11.98
C GLY A 360 20.16 7.02 -12.02
N GLY A 361 20.73 7.05 -13.23
CA GLY A 361 22.17 7.29 -13.46
C GLY A 361 23.05 6.02 -13.47
N ILE A 362 24.13 6.06 -14.26
CA ILE A 362 25.02 4.91 -14.55
C ILE A 362 25.95 4.56 -13.38
N SER A 363 26.15 5.48 -12.42
CA SER A 363 27.07 5.30 -11.29
C SER A 363 26.37 5.51 -9.96
N THR A 364 25.16 4.99 -9.85
CA THR A 364 24.32 5.05 -8.65
C THR A 364 24.31 3.70 -7.94
N PHE A 365 24.53 3.70 -6.63
CA PHE A 365 24.62 2.49 -5.81
C PHE A 365 23.78 2.65 -4.54
N VAL A 366 23.12 1.58 -4.09
CA VAL A 366 22.27 1.61 -2.90
C VAL A 366 22.95 0.96 -1.69
N TYR A 367 23.37 1.75 -0.71
CA TYR A 367 24.09 1.29 0.47
C TYR A 367 23.15 1.00 1.67
N PRO A 368 23.33 -0.07 2.45
CA PRO A 368 24.41 -1.07 2.39
C PRO A 368 24.07 -2.33 1.58
N VAL A 369 22.96 -2.35 0.84
CA VAL A 369 22.50 -3.54 0.11
C VAL A 369 23.44 -3.90 -1.04
N GLU A 370 23.96 -2.89 -1.73
CA GLU A 370 24.92 -3.02 -2.83
C GLU A 370 26.33 -2.64 -2.35
N GLU A 371 27.34 -3.34 -2.85
CA GLU A 371 28.73 -3.00 -2.62
C GLU A 371 29.11 -1.77 -3.46
N VAL A 372 29.58 -0.71 -2.80
CA VAL A 372 30.03 0.53 -3.48
C VAL A 372 31.46 0.33 -4.01
N PRO A 373 31.69 0.28 -5.35
CA PRO A 373 32.99 -0.02 -5.94
C PRO A 373 34.08 0.98 -5.56
N ARG A 374 35.32 0.52 -5.41
CA ARG A 374 36.49 1.37 -5.10
C ARG A 374 37.15 1.87 -6.39
N GLN A 375 36.58 2.91 -6.99
CA GLN A 375 37.07 3.47 -8.25
C GLN A 375 37.16 5.00 -8.21
N ARG A 376 37.95 5.57 -9.11
CA ARG A 376 38.14 7.02 -9.23
C ARG A 376 36.92 7.75 -9.81
N ALA A 377 36.08 7.06 -10.59
CA ALA A 377 34.89 7.66 -11.16
C ALA A 377 33.91 8.17 -10.08
N MET A 378 33.13 9.19 -10.44
CA MET A 378 32.07 9.73 -9.58
C MET A 378 31.03 8.65 -9.29
N ARG A 379 30.60 8.58 -8.04
CA ARG A 379 29.63 7.60 -7.54
C ARG A 379 28.60 8.31 -6.69
N VAL A 380 27.33 8.17 -7.05
CA VAL A 380 26.20 8.59 -6.22
C VAL A 380 25.80 7.40 -5.37
N VAL A 381 25.83 7.56 -4.05
CA VAL A 381 25.52 6.49 -3.10
C VAL A 381 24.23 6.87 -2.39
N ILE A 382 23.18 6.10 -2.60
CA ILE A 382 21.90 6.29 -1.93
C ILE A 382 21.86 5.35 -0.73
N SER A 383 21.91 5.87 0.49
CA SER A 383 21.80 5.05 1.68
C SER A 383 20.35 4.72 2.01
N THR A 384 20.03 3.47 2.30
CA THR A 384 18.74 3.09 2.91
C THR A 384 18.67 3.49 4.38
N GLN A 385 19.83 3.79 4.98
CA GLN A 385 20.01 4.09 6.39
C GLN A 385 20.16 5.59 6.59
N TYR A 386 19.57 6.08 7.68
CA TYR A 386 19.91 7.38 8.21
C TYR A 386 21.31 7.32 8.82
N LEU A 387 22.29 7.90 8.12
CA LEU A 387 23.68 7.91 8.55
C LEU A 387 24.02 9.27 9.16
N ASP A 388 24.30 9.28 10.46
CA ASP A 388 24.82 10.44 11.18
C ASP A 388 26.35 10.56 11.06
N ASP A 389 26.94 11.56 11.71
CA ASP A 389 28.36 11.90 11.58
C ASP A 389 29.32 10.71 11.75
N GLU A 390 29.10 9.85 12.75
CA GLU A 390 30.03 8.74 13.03
C GLU A 390 29.92 7.60 12.00
N PRO A 391 28.73 7.04 11.70
CA PRO A 391 28.58 6.08 10.59
C PRO A 391 29.04 6.63 9.24
N LEU A 392 28.86 7.93 8.98
CA LEU A 392 29.40 8.57 7.78
C LEU A 392 30.93 8.56 7.78
N ARG A 393 31.59 8.90 8.89
CA ARG A 393 33.06 8.83 8.98
C ARG A 393 33.55 7.41 8.73
N GLU A 394 32.92 6.40 9.30
CA GLU A 394 33.23 4.99 9.06
C GLU A 394 33.05 4.61 7.58
N PHE A 395 31.95 5.05 6.95
CA PHE A 395 31.71 4.81 5.53
C PHE A 395 32.83 5.36 4.63
N TYR A 396 33.31 6.57 4.93
CA TYR A 396 34.41 7.21 4.19
C TYR A 396 35.80 6.70 4.61
N HIS A 397 35.93 6.05 5.77
CA HIS A 397 37.20 5.54 6.29
C HIS A 397 37.76 4.41 5.42
N GLY A 398 39.10 4.36 5.25
CA GLY A 398 39.78 3.31 4.50
C GLY A 398 39.54 3.29 2.97
N ARG A 399 38.77 4.24 2.41
CA ARG A 399 38.58 4.41 0.97
C ARG A 399 39.60 5.40 0.41
N GLU A 400 40.13 5.14 -0.79
CA GLU A 400 41.13 6.03 -1.44
C GLU A 400 40.47 7.26 -2.09
N TRP A 401 39.51 7.03 -2.98
CA TRP A 401 38.82 8.06 -3.77
C TRP A 401 37.62 8.63 -3.02
N ARG A 402 37.85 9.23 -1.85
CA ARG A 402 36.77 9.67 -0.94
C ARG A 402 35.98 10.85 -1.48
N ASN A 403 36.63 11.77 -2.20
CA ASN A 403 35.98 12.99 -2.69
C ASN A 403 35.20 12.78 -4.00
N THR A 404 35.04 11.52 -4.44
CA THR A 404 34.21 11.16 -5.60
C THR A 404 32.93 10.43 -5.21
N LEU A 405 32.63 10.38 -3.89
CA LEU A 405 31.44 9.79 -3.30
C LEU A 405 30.42 10.90 -2.93
N LEU A 406 29.27 10.88 -3.57
CA LEU A 406 28.12 11.72 -3.25
C LEU A 406 27.09 10.88 -2.50
N LEU A 407 27.09 10.95 -1.16
CA LEU A 407 26.19 10.15 -0.34
C LEU A 407 24.88 10.89 -0.04
N VAL A 408 23.76 10.32 -0.47
CA VAL A 408 22.40 10.77 -0.16
C VAL A 408 21.80 9.86 0.90
N ARG A 409 21.23 10.42 1.96
CA ARG A 409 20.54 9.68 3.02
C ARG A 409 19.03 9.98 3.06
N PRO A 410 18.24 9.14 3.75
CA PRO A 410 16.86 9.45 4.09
C PRO A 410 16.79 10.68 5.01
N LYS A 411 15.65 11.37 5.03
CA LYS A 411 15.34 12.45 6.00
C LYS A 411 14.85 11.90 7.33
N VAL A 412 14.41 10.64 7.35
CA VAL A 412 13.82 9.98 8.51
C VAL A 412 14.84 9.06 9.13
N ALA A 413 14.94 9.08 10.46
CA ALA A 413 15.82 8.21 11.23
C ALA A 413 15.47 6.72 11.03
N GLY A 414 16.50 5.85 11.05
CA GLY A 414 16.36 4.40 10.91
C GLY A 414 16.80 3.87 9.53
N ASP A 415 16.46 2.61 9.25
CA ASP A 415 16.75 1.95 7.97
C ASP A 415 15.43 1.66 7.22
N LEU A 416 15.25 2.30 6.06
CA LEU A 416 14.09 2.07 5.21
C LEU A 416 14.04 0.60 4.74
N ALA A 417 15.20 -0.04 4.56
CA ALA A 417 15.30 -1.46 4.22
C ALA A 417 15.15 -2.41 5.42
N ALA A 418 14.94 -1.90 6.64
CA ALA A 418 14.53 -2.70 7.79
C ALA A 418 13.08 -2.40 8.22
N THR A 419 12.44 -1.42 7.60
CA THR A 419 11.11 -0.96 7.99
C THR A 419 10.03 -1.86 7.38
N GLU A 420 9.18 -2.44 8.23
CA GLU A 420 8.14 -3.41 7.85
C GLU A 420 7.28 -2.94 6.67
N ARG A 421 6.82 -1.68 6.69
CA ARG A 421 5.98 -1.11 5.63
C ARG A 421 6.64 -1.17 4.24
N PHE A 422 7.93 -0.82 4.15
CA PHE A 422 8.66 -0.82 2.89
C PHE A 422 9.02 -2.24 2.45
N LEU A 423 9.39 -3.10 3.40
CA LEU A 423 9.63 -4.52 3.16
C LEU A 423 8.38 -5.23 2.64
N LEU A 424 7.21 -4.98 3.24
CA LEU A 424 5.96 -5.56 2.82
C LEU A 424 5.56 -5.09 1.42
N SER A 425 5.71 -3.80 1.09
CA SER A 425 5.50 -3.30 -0.28
C SER A 425 6.45 -3.96 -1.29
N ALA A 426 7.74 -4.08 -0.97
CA ALA A 426 8.72 -4.72 -1.85
C ALA A 426 8.43 -6.22 -2.02
N GLN A 427 8.05 -6.92 -0.94
CA GLN A 427 7.69 -8.34 -1.00
C GLN A 427 6.42 -8.56 -1.82
N ARG A 428 5.41 -7.69 -1.72
CA ARG A 428 4.21 -7.77 -2.56
C ARG A 428 4.56 -7.73 -4.05
N LEU A 429 5.51 -6.90 -4.45
CA LEU A 429 6.00 -6.88 -5.84
C LEU A 429 6.71 -8.18 -6.24
N LEU A 430 7.47 -8.82 -5.34
CA LEU A 430 8.08 -10.14 -5.60
C LEU A 430 7.01 -11.24 -5.75
N VAL A 431 6.00 -11.24 -4.88
CA VAL A 431 4.85 -12.15 -5.00
C VAL A 431 4.12 -11.94 -6.32
N CYS A 432 3.93 -10.69 -6.75
CA CYS A 432 3.35 -10.38 -8.06
C CYS A 432 4.19 -10.93 -9.22
N GLN A 433 5.52 -10.88 -9.14
CA GLN A 433 6.39 -11.44 -10.18
C GLN A 433 6.24 -12.96 -10.27
N GLN A 434 6.12 -13.66 -9.13
CA GLN A 434 5.89 -15.09 -9.10
C GLN A 434 4.50 -15.43 -9.67
N LEU A 435 3.46 -14.75 -9.19
CA LEU A 435 2.09 -14.91 -9.67
C LEU A 435 1.96 -14.67 -11.17
N LYS A 436 2.66 -13.67 -11.70
CA LYS A 436 2.66 -13.38 -13.14
C LYS A 436 3.14 -14.58 -13.94
N ARG A 437 4.21 -15.25 -13.51
CA ARG A 437 4.73 -16.47 -14.18
C ARG A 437 3.72 -17.60 -14.15
N ASP A 438 3.08 -17.82 -13.00
CA ASP A 438 2.11 -18.89 -12.81
C ASP A 438 0.84 -18.65 -13.67
N LEU A 439 0.35 -17.40 -13.72
CA LEU A 439 -0.81 -17.02 -14.51
C LEU A 439 -0.53 -17.01 -16.03
N GLU A 440 0.69 -16.64 -16.45
CA GLU A 440 1.12 -16.76 -17.84
C GLU A 440 1.16 -18.23 -18.29
N ALA A 441 1.67 -19.13 -17.43
CA ALA A 441 1.66 -20.56 -17.69
C ALA A 441 0.23 -21.14 -17.78
N ALA A 442 -0.67 -20.67 -16.91
CA ALA A 442 -2.10 -21.04 -16.91
C ALA A 442 -2.92 -20.38 -18.03
N LYS A 443 -2.35 -19.42 -18.77
CA LYS A 443 -3.00 -18.65 -19.85
C LYS A 443 -4.23 -17.84 -19.39
N GLU A 444 -4.22 -17.34 -18.15
CA GLU A 444 -5.33 -16.56 -17.58
C GLU A 444 -5.21 -15.05 -17.87
N LYS A 445 -5.66 -14.62 -19.06
CA LYS A 445 -5.48 -13.24 -19.53
C LYS A 445 -6.13 -12.17 -18.65
N ASP A 446 -7.33 -12.41 -18.15
CA ASP A 446 -8.07 -11.40 -17.37
C ASP A 446 -7.39 -11.13 -16.02
N LYS A 447 -6.91 -12.18 -15.35
CA LYS A 447 -6.14 -12.03 -14.10
C LYS A 447 -4.79 -11.36 -14.32
N LEU A 448 -4.13 -11.61 -15.46
CA LEU A 448 -2.90 -10.91 -15.80
C LEU A 448 -3.11 -9.40 -15.96
N ALA A 449 -4.25 -8.97 -16.51
CA ALA A 449 -4.60 -7.55 -16.60
C ALA A 449 -4.79 -6.93 -15.20
N GLN A 450 -5.57 -7.59 -14.33
CA GLN A 450 -5.79 -7.14 -12.95
C GLN A 450 -4.47 -7.09 -12.14
N LEU A 451 -3.62 -8.10 -12.27
CA LEU A 451 -2.32 -8.15 -11.61
C LEU A 451 -1.40 -7.01 -12.09
N LYS A 452 -1.42 -6.71 -13.40
CA LYS A 452 -0.63 -5.61 -13.97
C LYS A 452 -1.05 -4.27 -13.37
N GLU A 453 -2.35 -4.01 -13.28
CA GLU A 453 -2.87 -2.78 -12.66
C GLU A 453 -2.48 -2.68 -11.18
N TYR A 454 -2.55 -3.79 -10.44
CA TYR A 454 -2.09 -3.84 -9.05
C TYR A 454 -0.61 -3.51 -8.92
N VAL A 455 0.25 -4.10 -9.77
CA VAL A 455 1.70 -3.84 -9.78
C VAL A 455 1.99 -2.37 -10.07
N GLU A 456 1.38 -1.79 -11.10
CA GLU A 456 1.58 -0.38 -11.45
C GLU A 456 1.17 0.56 -10.32
N ARG A 457 0.07 0.27 -9.63
CA ARG A 457 -0.37 1.03 -8.45
C ARG A 457 0.61 0.90 -7.30
N GLU A 458 1.02 -0.33 -6.96
CA GLU A 458 1.93 -0.58 -5.84
C GLU A 458 3.32 0.03 -6.09
N GLU A 459 3.84 -0.05 -7.32
CA GLU A 459 5.10 0.59 -7.70
C GLU A 459 5.01 2.12 -7.59
N ARG A 460 3.90 2.72 -8.04
CA ARG A 460 3.65 4.17 -7.93
C ARG A 460 3.57 4.63 -6.47
N ASP A 461 2.85 3.88 -5.64
CA ASP A 461 2.70 4.19 -4.22
C ASP A 461 4.04 4.07 -3.49
N LEU A 462 4.79 3.00 -3.75
CA LEU A 462 6.11 2.79 -3.16
C LEU A 462 7.10 3.87 -3.63
N LYS A 463 7.10 4.23 -4.91
CA LYS A 463 7.91 5.34 -5.44
C LYS A 463 7.61 6.67 -4.72
N THR A 464 6.33 6.99 -4.56
CA THR A 464 5.89 8.22 -3.88
C THR A 464 6.34 8.23 -2.41
N LYS A 465 6.16 7.10 -1.70
CA LYS A 465 6.60 6.94 -0.31
C LYS A 465 8.12 7.07 -0.19
N LEU A 466 8.89 6.44 -1.07
CA LEU A 466 10.35 6.53 -1.07
C LEU A 466 10.80 7.97 -1.33
N ALA A 467 10.32 8.61 -2.39
CA ALA A 467 10.69 9.99 -2.71
C ALA A 467 10.41 10.97 -1.56
N ALA A 468 9.32 10.78 -0.81
CA ALA A 468 8.99 11.59 0.36
C ALA A 468 9.90 11.36 1.58
N ASN A 469 10.57 10.20 1.68
CA ASN A 469 11.46 9.86 2.80
C ASN A 469 12.93 10.15 2.50
N TYR A 470 13.31 10.42 1.25
CA TYR A 470 14.67 10.75 0.85
C TYR A 470 14.89 12.26 0.74
N GLY A 471 16.17 12.68 0.80
CA GLY A 471 16.54 13.96 0.22
C GLY A 471 17.57 14.80 0.96
N GLU A 472 18.56 14.19 1.60
CA GLU A 472 19.72 14.92 2.12
C GLU A 472 21.01 14.38 1.51
N TRP A 473 21.67 15.18 0.68
CA TRP A 473 23.05 14.94 0.29
C TRP A 473 23.99 15.38 1.42
N MET A 474 24.81 14.46 1.90
CA MET A 474 25.78 14.71 2.97
C MET A 474 27.08 15.27 2.37
N LYS A 475 27.15 16.61 2.25
CA LYS A 475 28.34 17.30 1.73
C LYS A 475 29.49 17.19 2.74
N PRO A 476 30.64 16.56 2.38
CA PRO A 476 31.78 16.48 3.28
C PRO A 476 32.50 17.84 3.38
N GLY A 477 33.04 18.12 4.56
CA GLY A 477 33.87 19.29 4.86
C GLY A 477 35.00 18.93 5.83
N MET A 478 36.02 19.80 5.92
CA MET A 478 37.17 19.62 6.83
C MET A 478 37.26 20.77 7.82
N ARG A 479 37.29 20.46 9.12
CA ARG A 479 37.46 21.43 10.20
C ARG A 479 38.49 20.92 11.20
N GLY A 480 39.59 21.66 11.40
CA GLY A 480 40.65 21.27 12.33
C GLY A 480 41.23 19.87 12.05
N GLY A 481 41.33 19.47 10.78
CA GLY A 481 41.78 18.14 10.36
C GLY A 481 40.76 17.00 10.52
N LYS A 482 39.54 17.28 11.02
CA LYS A 482 38.46 16.30 11.15
C LYS A 482 37.41 16.46 10.06
N LEU A 483 36.90 15.33 9.59
CA LEU A 483 35.80 15.24 8.63
C LEU A 483 34.47 15.52 9.33
N TYR A 484 33.71 16.47 8.78
CA TYR A 484 32.32 16.76 9.16
C TYR A 484 31.43 16.73 7.92
N PHE A 485 30.12 16.62 8.12
CA PHE A 485 29.16 16.58 7.03
C PHE A 485 28.09 17.66 7.22
N ARG A 486 27.67 18.27 6.11
CA ARG A 486 26.56 19.22 6.08
C ARG A 486 25.44 18.67 5.20
N PRO A 487 24.21 18.54 5.71
CA PRO A 487 23.09 18.11 4.88
C PRO A 487 22.74 19.22 3.87
N ILE A 488 22.48 18.81 2.63
CA ILE A 488 21.95 19.66 1.56
C ILE A 488 20.70 18.98 1.02
N ASP A 489 19.57 19.69 1.05
CA ASP A 489 18.32 19.17 0.52
C ASP A 489 18.44 18.84 -0.98
N CYS A 490 18.00 17.65 -1.35
CA CYS A 490 17.92 17.18 -2.74
C CYS A 490 16.71 16.26 -2.90
N SER A 491 16.30 15.94 -4.14
CA SER A 491 15.38 14.83 -4.37
C SER A 491 16.15 13.51 -4.49
N LEU A 492 15.40 12.40 -4.58
CA LEU A 492 15.95 11.09 -4.94
C LEU A 492 16.21 11.05 -6.46
N ASP A 493 17.17 11.84 -6.92
CA ASP A 493 17.60 11.96 -8.32
C ASP A 493 19.12 12.19 -8.38
N ALA A 494 19.84 11.25 -8.99
CA ALA A 494 21.29 11.30 -9.10
C ALA A 494 21.78 12.49 -9.94
N GLN A 495 21.04 12.91 -10.97
CA GLN A 495 21.42 14.05 -11.80
C GLN A 495 21.28 15.37 -11.04
N GLU A 496 20.24 15.49 -10.21
CA GLU A 496 20.08 16.66 -9.34
C GLU A 496 21.23 16.75 -8.33
N VAL A 497 21.59 15.63 -7.69
CA VAL A 497 22.71 15.59 -6.72
C VAL A 497 24.03 15.98 -7.37
N LEU A 498 24.29 15.52 -8.59
CA LEU A 498 25.47 15.92 -9.37
C LEU A 498 25.45 17.42 -9.73
N ARG A 499 24.29 17.97 -10.06
CA ARG A 499 24.11 19.41 -10.31
C ARG A 499 24.38 20.24 -9.05
N LEU A 500 23.81 19.85 -7.91
CA LEU A 500 24.04 20.51 -6.62
C LEU A 500 25.51 20.46 -6.20
N ALA A 501 26.19 19.33 -6.47
CA ALA A 501 27.61 19.21 -6.24
C ALA A 501 28.42 20.18 -7.12
N ARG A 502 28.05 20.37 -8.39
CA ARG A 502 28.70 21.34 -9.29
C ARG A 502 28.48 22.79 -8.83
N GLU A 503 27.24 23.15 -8.47
CA GLU A 503 26.88 24.49 -8.00
C GLU A 503 27.53 24.84 -6.66
N SER A 504 27.75 23.83 -5.81
CA SER A 504 28.40 23.96 -4.50
C SER A 504 29.87 24.37 -4.56
N PHE A 505 30.53 24.26 -5.73
CA PHE A 505 31.95 24.53 -5.92
C PHE A 505 32.15 25.31 -7.22
N GLY A 506 31.86 26.62 -7.17
CA GLY A 506 32.05 27.53 -8.29
C GLY A 506 33.51 27.67 -8.72
N ALA A 507 33.70 28.31 -9.87
CA ALA A 507 35.00 28.49 -10.50
C ALA A 507 36.02 29.22 -9.59
N GLU A 508 35.56 30.24 -8.86
CA GLU A 508 36.37 31.01 -7.91
C GLU A 508 36.85 30.15 -6.73
N VAL A 509 35.97 29.30 -6.17
CA VAL A 509 36.32 28.40 -5.07
C VAL A 509 37.36 27.37 -5.52
N LEU A 510 37.23 26.87 -6.75
CA LEU A 510 38.20 25.93 -7.32
C LEU A 510 39.56 26.59 -7.54
N ASP A 511 39.58 27.83 -8.01
CA ASP A 511 40.79 28.63 -8.18
C ASP A 511 41.48 28.91 -6.83
N ASP A 512 40.74 29.42 -5.84
CA ASP A 512 41.26 29.73 -4.51
C ASP A 512 41.88 28.50 -3.82
N VAL A 513 41.18 27.36 -3.88
CA VAL A 513 41.69 26.11 -3.31
C VAL A 513 42.92 25.61 -4.09
N THR A 514 42.94 25.75 -5.41
CA THR A 514 44.10 25.39 -6.23
C THR A 514 45.32 26.23 -5.86
N LEU A 515 45.16 27.54 -5.73
CA LEU A 515 46.22 28.46 -5.31
C LEU A 515 46.70 28.17 -3.88
N ALA A 516 45.79 27.82 -2.97
CA ALA A 516 46.13 27.43 -1.61
C ALA A 516 46.98 26.14 -1.57
N GLU A 517 46.65 25.14 -2.39
CA GLU A 517 47.48 23.93 -2.51
C GLU A 517 48.88 24.25 -3.06
N LEU A 518 48.96 25.10 -4.08
CA LEU A 518 50.25 25.52 -4.65
C LEU A 518 51.10 26.32 -3.65
N ARG A 519 50.47 27.18 -2.83
CA ARG A 519 51.14 27.91 -1.74
C ARG A 519 51.73 26.95 -0.70
N ASN A 520 51.00 25.89 -0.34
CA ASN A 520 51.48 24.89 0.63
C ASN A 520 52.68 24.09 0.11
N THR A 521 52.82 23.94 -1.22
CA THR A 521 53.96 23.23 -1.83
C THR A 521 55.20 24.10 -2.02
N GLY A 522 55.07 25.43 -1.98
CA GLY A 522 56.19 26.37 -2.10
C GLY A 522 57.02 26.17 -3.37
N GLU A 523 58.35 26.10 -3.21
CA GLU A 523 59.33 25.95 -4.29
C GLU A 523 59.31 24.57 -4.98
N ASN A 524 58.69 23.57 -4.36
CA ASN A 524 58.64 22.21 -4.92
C ASN A 524 57.62 22.06 -6.05
N GLY A 525 56.62 22.95 -6.11
CA GLY A 525 55.48 22.85 -7.03
C GLY A 525 54.68 21.55 -6.87
N VAL A 526 53.69 21.35 -7.75
CA VAL A 526 52.91 20.11 -7.79
C VAL A 526 52.67 19.67 -9.24
N ARG A 527 52.74 18.36 -9.51
CA ARG A 527 52.30 17.84 -10.81
C ARG A 527 50.78 17.96 -10.95
N PHE A 528 50.29 18.23 -12.16
CA PHE A 528 48.85 18.32 -12.40
C PHE A 528 48.11 17.00 -12.09
N ASP A 529 48.67 15.85 -12.42
CA ASP A 529 48.09 14.54 -12.06
C ASP A 529 47.95 14.36 -10.54
N ARG A 530 48.96 14.77 -9.77
CA ARG A 530 48.96 14.78 -8.30
C ARG A 530 47.94 15.76 -7.74
N LEU A 531 47.86 16.97 -8.27
CA LEU A 531 46.83 17.94 -7.89
C LEU A 531 45.44 17.35 -8.10
N ARG A 532 45.17 16.81 -9.29
CA ARG A 532 43.91 16.15 -9.63
C ARG A 532 43.61 14.96 -8.69
N GLN A 533 44.65 14.24 -8.26
CA GLN A 533 44.53 13.16 -7.28
C GLN A 533 44.12 13.69 -5.90
N ILE A 534 44.70 14.80 -5.42
CA ILE A 534 44.34 15.45 -4.13
C ILE A 534 42.85 15.81 -4.13
N PHE A 535 42.36 16.47 -5.17
CA PHE A 535 40.93 16.81 -5.31
C PHE A 535 40.02 15.59 -5.36
N SER A 536 40.51 14.41 -5.76
CA SER A 536 39.73 13.17 -5.80
C SER A 536 39.76 12.39 -4.47
N MET A 537 40.80 12.58 -3.65
CA MET A 537 41.06 11.76 -2.45
C MET A 537 40.69 12.45 -1.14
N VAL A 538 40.77 13.78 -1.08
CA VAL A 538 40.62 14.55 0.16
C VAL A 538 39.20 15.10 0.27
N PRO A 539 38.37 14.60 1.21
CA PRO A 539 37.03 15.14 1.44
C PRO A 539 37.08 16.63 1.81
N GLY A 540 36.03 17.38 1.48
CA GLY A 540 35.95 18.81 1.76
C GLY A 540 36.70 19.70 0.77
N LYS A 541 37.49 19.13 -0.14
CA LYS A 541 37.95 19.82 -1.34
C LYS A 541 36.80 19.93 -2.36
N PRO A 542 36.85 20.89 -3.29
CA PRO A 542 35.93 20.96 -4.43
C PRO A 542 35.75 19.60 -5.11
N ILE A 543 34.50 19.18 -5.27
CA ILE A 543 34.16 17.92 -5.92
C ILE A 543 34.18 18.14 -7.43
N LEU A 544 35.07 17.41 -8.12
CA LEU A 544 35.23 17.48 -9.57
C LEU A 544 34.21 16.59 -10.26
N VAL A 545 32.98 17.09 -10.44
CA VAL A 545 31.92 16.39 -11.19
C VAL A 545 32.32 16.18 -12.65
N ASP A 546 32.96 17.18 -13.25
CA ASP A 546 33.59 17.11 -14.57
C ASP A 546 35.11 17.03 -14.38
N SER A 547 35.77 16.05 -14.98
CA SER A 547 37.22 15.86 -14.83
C SER A 547 38.04 16.94 -15.55
N GLU A 548 37.48 17.59 -16.57
CA GLU A 548 38.18 18.62 -17.34
C GLU A 548 38.12 20.01 -16.69
N ILE A 549 37.18 20.24 -15.77
CA ILE A 549 37.01 21.57 -15.15
C ILE A 549 38.29 22.04 -14.45
N LEU A 550 39.02 21.14 -13.79
CA LEU A 550 40.28 21.49 -13.13
C LEU A 550 41.35 21.91 -14.16
N ARG A 551 41.39 21.25 -15.32
CA ARG A 551 42.31 21.58 -16.41
C ARG A 551 42.01 22.98 -16.95
N GLU A 552 40.73 23.25 -17.23
CA GLU A 552 40.27 24.54 -17.71
C GLU A 552 40.57 25.68 -16.72
N ARG A 553 40.35 25.43 -15.43
CA ARG A 553 40.69 26.40 -14.37
C ARG A 553 42.18 26.65 -14.27
N VAL A 554 43.01 25.60 -14.23
CA VAL A 554 44.47 25.75 -14.22
C VAL A 554 44.98 26.53 -15.44
N LEU A 555 44.38 26.32 -16.62
CA LEU A 555 44.69 27.12 -17.81
C LEU A 555 44.29 28.59 -17.67
N ALA A 556 43.14 28.88 -17.07
CA ALA A 556 42.72 30.26 -16.80
C ALA A 556 43.69 30.95 -15.82
N LEU A 557 44.05 30.26 -14.73
CA LEU A 557 45.03 30.72 -13.74
C LEU A 557 46.40 30.99 -14.38
N CYS A 558 46.82 30.16 -15.35
CA CYS A 558 48.10 30.29 -16.05
C CYS A 558 48.08 31.35 -17.16
N ASN A 559 47.15 31.25 -18.10
CA ASN A 559 47.18 32.02 -19.35
C ASN A 559 46.47 33.39 -19.24
N GLN A 560 45.49 33.53 -18.35
CA GLN A 560 44.67 34.74 -18.24
C GLN A 560 45.07 35.55 -17.00
N GLN A 561 45.09 34.92 -15.83
CA GLN A 561 45.38 35.60 -14.56
C GLN A 561 46.88 35.69 -14.27
N GLY A 562 47.67 34.74 -14.78
CA GLY A 562 49.11 34.69 -14.59
C GLY A 562 49.57 34.37 -13.17
N GLU A 563 48.68 33.82 -12.33
CA GLU A 563 49.00 33.45 -10.94
C GLU A 563 49.73 32.11 -10.84
N VAL A 564 49.59 31.26 -11.86
CA VAL A 564 50.21 29.93 -11.95
C VAL A 564 51.18 29.87 -13.13
N VAL A 565 52.34 29.25 -12.93
CA VAL A 565 53.33 28.96 -13.98
C VAL A 565 53.37 27.45 -14.21
N MET A 566 53.29 27.03 -15.46
CA MET A 566 53.32 25.61 -15.84
C MET A 566 54.65 25.24 -16.47
N VAL A 567 55.28 24.15 -16.05
CA VAL A 567 56.60 23.73 -16.52
C VAL A 567 56.56 22.30 -17.02
N ARG A 568 57.10 22.07 -18.22
CA ARG A 568 57.28 20.74 -18.80
C ARG A 568 58.61 20.64 -19.55
N GLY A 569 59.55 19.87 -19.00
CA GLY A 569 60.91 19.82 -19.55
C GLY A 569 61.54 21.21 -19.57
N LYS A 570 61.89 21.71 -20.75
CA LYS A 570 62.47 23.06 -20.95
C LYS A 570 61.41 24.16 -21.17
N ASN A 571 60.14 23.80 -21.34
CA ASN A 571 59.08 24.76 -21.66
C ASN A 571 58.44 25.28 -20.38
N VAL A 572 58.39 26.61 -20.26
CA VAL A 572 57.71 27.34 -19.18
C VAL A 572 56.56 28.13 -19.79
N TYR A 573 55.35 27.92 -19.27
CA TYR A 573 54.12 28.54 -19.75
C TYR A 573 53.55 29.53 -18.73
N GLY A 574 52.96 30.60 -19.24
CA GLY A 574 52.36 31.71 -18.51
C GLY A 574 51.62 32.66 -19.46
N PRO A 575 51.29 33.90 -19.07
CA PRO A 575 50.56 34.85 -19.93
C PRO A 575 51.29 35.15 -21.25
N GLU A 576 52.62 35.21 -21.20
CA GLU A 576 53.50 35.54 -22.35
C GLU A 576 53.76 34.32 -23.26
N ASN A 577 53.81 33.11 -22.70
CA ASN A 577 53.94 31.85 -23.44
C ASN A 577 52.81 30.91 -23.05
N ARG A 578 51.66 31.01 -23.74
CA ARG A 578 50.42 30.36 -23.30
C ARG A 578 50.51 28.83 -23.33
N ALA A 579 50.05 28.19 -22.27
CA ALA A 579 49.92 26.75 -22.18
C ALA A 579 48.85 26.22 -23.17
N PRO A 580 49.08 25.06 -23.82
CA PRO A 580 48.11 24.46 -24.73
C PRO A 580 46.89 23.92 -23.97
N ARG A 581 45.71 23.92 -24.62
CA ARG A 581 44.45 23.46 -24.00
C ARG A 581 44.55 22.03 -23.44
N ASN A 582 45.19 21.11 -24.17
CA ASN A 582 45.37 19.72 -23.76
C ASN A 582 46.81 19.45 -23.34
N PHE A 583 47.28 20.12 -22.28
CA PHE A 583 48.62 19.87 -21.73
C PHE A 583 48.72 18.46 -21.11
N ALA A 584 49.92 17.89 -21.02
CA ALA A 584 50.08 16.55 -20.45
C ALA A 584 49.87 16.55 -18.93
N GLU A 585 49.44 15.42 -18.35
CA GLU A 585 49.15 15.37 -16.91
C GLU A 585 50.41 15.44 -16.01
N ASP A 586 51.59 15.21 -16.60
CA ASP A 586 52.89 15.26 -15.91
C ASP A 586 53.47 16.68 -15.77
N VAL A 587 52.74 17.70 -16.22
CA VAL A 587 53.15 19.11 -16.12
C VAL A 587 53.25 19.53 -14.65
N MET A 588 54.34 20.22 -14.31
CA MET A 588 54.54 20.84 -13.01
C MET A 588 53.85 22.21 -12.94
N LEU A 589 53.17 22.48 -11.84
CA LEU A 589 52.48 23.73 -11.54
C LEU A 589 53.17 24.42 -10.37
N TYR A 590 53.43 25.72 -10.51
CA TYR A 590 54.00 26.57 -9.48
C TYR A 590 53.14 27.81 -9.29
N LEU A 591 53.10 28.33 -8.07
CA LEU A 591 52.65 29.71 -7.86
C LEU A 591 53.67 30.66 -8.50
N LYS A 592 53.23 31.75 -9.13
CA LYS A 592 54.13 32.72 -9.80
C LYS A 592 55.34 33.15 -8.97
N ALA A 593 55.16 33.32 -7.65
CA ALA A 593 56.22 33.73 -6.73
C ALA A 593 57.35 32.70 -6.56
N HIS A 594 57.09 31.43 -6.87
CA HIS A 594 58.02 30.31 -6.66
C HIS A 594 58.37 29.58 -7.97
N GLY A 595 57.76 29.98 -9.10
CA GLY A 595 57.99 29.35 -10.41
C GLY A 595 59.22 29.93 -11.12
N PRO A 596 59.84 29.16 -12.04
CA PRO A 596 60.89 29.69 -12.91
C PRO A 596 60.36 30.84 -13.77
N ALA A 597 61.21 31.84 -14.03
CA ALA A 597 60.83 33.02 -14.83
C ALA A 597 60.32 32.60 -16.21
N VAL A 598 59.15 33.12 -16.61
CA VAL A 598 58.60 32.92 -17.95
C VAL A 598 59.47 33.74 -18.91
N VAL A 599 60.41 33.08 -19.58
CA VAL A 599 61.26 33.74 -20.58
C VAL A 599 60.46 33.80 -21.89
N GLY A 600 60.17 35.01 -22.38
CA GLY A 600 59.55 35.21 -23.69
C GLY A 600 60.36 34.56 -24.81
N MET A 601 59.68 34.13 -25.88
CA MET A 601 60.30 33.41 -27.01
C MET A 601 61.45 34.16 -27.71
N GLU A 602 61.73 35.42 -27.39
CA GLU A 602 62.83 36.20 -27.98
C GLU A 602 64.20 36.07 -27.29
N GLN A 603 64.33 35.35 -26.17
CA GLN A 603 65.62 35.25 -25.44
C GLN A 603 66.28 33.85 -25.37
N LEU A 604 65.76 32.84 -26.06
CA LEU A 604 66.26 31.47 -25.98
C LEU A 604 67.38 31.08 -26.99
N GLU A 605 67.95 32.02 -27.75
CA GLU A 605 69.10 31.73 -28.64
C GLU A 605 70.49 32.07 -28.08
N LYS A 606 70.61 32.66 -26.87
CA LYS A 606 71.93 33.00 -26.31
C LYS A 606 72.04 32.76 -24.81
N ALA A 607 72.29 31.51 -24.44
CA ALA A 607 73.17 31.15 -23.31
C ALA A 607 73.23 29.62 -23.20
N GLY A 608 74.25 29.00 -23.79
CA GLY A 608 74.60 27.63 -23.48
C GLY A 608 75.17 27.56 -22.06
N ILE A 609 74.46 26.89 -21.15
CA ILE A 609 74.97 26.57 -19.81
C ILE A 609 74.52 25.15 -19.43
N GLU A 610 75.50 24.32 -19.12
CA GLU A 610 75.37 22.96 -18.56
C GLU A 610 74.85 23.00 -17.11
N TYR A 611 73.96 22.07 -16.77
CA TYR A 611 73.46 21.87 -15.41
C TYR A 611 74.30 20.85 -14.66
N VAL A 612 74.86 21.25 -13.51
CA VAL A 612 75.42 20.37 -12.49
C VAL A 612 74.42 20.26 -11.34
N VAL A 613 74.13 19.03 -10.94
CA VAL A 613 73.23 18.64 -9.84
C VAL A 613 73.96 18.74 -8.49
N PRO A 614 73.28 19.11 -7.40
CA PRO A 614 73.64 18.58 -6.10
C PRO A 614 72.47 17.89 -5.36
N GLU A 615 72.80 16.77 -4.73
CA GLU A 615 72.01 16.03 -3.74
C GLU A 615 72.61 16.30 -2.31
N PRO A 616 72.00 15.81 -1.20
CA PRO A 616 71.62 16.62 -0.02
C PRO A 616 72.49 16.39 1.24
N GLU A 617 72.41 17.27 2.27
CA GLU A 617 72.70 16.92 3.69
C GLU A 617 72.31 18.00 4.74
N GLU A 618 72.50 17.67 6.03
CA GLU A 618 71.67 17.85 7.24
C GLU A 618 71.86 19.13 8.13
N MET A 619 71.20 19.08 9.31
CA MET A 619 70.73 20.09 10.28
C MET A 619 71.70 20.84 11.25
N ARG A 620 71.29 22.08 11.64
CA ARG A 620 71.29 22.81 12.97
C ARG A 620 72.64 23.25 13.61
N PRO A 621 72.75 24.23 14.57
CA PRO A 621 71.75 24.72 15.57
C PRO A 621 71.74 26.24 15.98
N GLY A 622 70.74 26.64 16.81
CA GLY A 622 70.71 27.82 17.72
C GLY A 622 70.16 29.13 17.11
N GLU A 623 69.22 29.90 17.69
CA GLU A 623 68.98 30.29 19.10
C GLU A 623 67.47 30.48 19.43
N THR A 624 67.14 30.39 20.72
CA THR A 624 65.87 30.79 21.39
C THR A 624 66.27 31.55 22.68
N PRO A 625 65.37 32.17 23.47
CA PRO A 625 64.09 32.84 23.21
C PRO A 625 63.99 34.22 23.93
N VAL A 626 62.90 34.98 23.76
CA VAL A 626 62.45 35.95 24.79
C VAL A 626 60.97 35.70 25.11
N LYS A 627 60.72 35.40 26.39
CA LYS A 627 59.40 35.27 27.04
C LYS A 627 59.00 36.59 27.70
N ALA A 628 57.69 36.85 27.76
CA ALA A 628 56.96 37.31 28.95
C ALA A 628 55.46 37.09 28.67
N GLU A 629 54.85 36.01 29.17
CA GLU A 629 54.18 35.81 30.47
C GLU A 629 52.79 36.43 30.62
N ILE A 630 51.92 35.60 31.20
CA ILE A 630 50.45 35.62 31.27
C ILE A 630 49.99 36.47 32.46
N ALA A 631 48.81 37.08 32.36
CA ALA A 631 47.97 37.34 33.52
C ALA A 631 46.46 37.24 33.17
N GLU A 632 45.76 36.27 33.75
CA GLU A 632 44.34 36.37 34.11
C GLU A 632 44.26 36.43 35.66
N PRO A 633 43.28 37.15 36.25
CA PRO A 633 42.04 36.47 36.67
C PRO A 633 40.71 37.30 36.53
N THR A 634 39.67 36.60 36.06
CA THR A 634 38.21 36.53 36.41
C THR A 634 37.30 37.74 36.77
N LEU A 635 36.24 37.91 35.93
CA LEU A 635 34.76 38.14 36.09
C LEU A 635 34.17 39.40 36.82
N PRO A 636 32.93 39.89 36.53
CA PRO A 636 31.84 39.35 35.69
C PRO A 636 31.30 40.28 34.56
N GLY A 637 30.73 39.67 33.50
CA GLY A 637 29.87 40.29 32.48
C GLY A 637 30.56 41.15 31.40
N ARG A 638 31.32 40.56 30.47
CA ARG A 638 32.01 41.30 29.39
C ARG A 638 31.45 41.01 28.00
N CYS A 639 31.09 42.07 27.28
CA CYS A 639 30.92 42.04 25.83
C CYS A 639 32.32 41.89 25.19
N ILE A 640 32.48 40.90 24.29
CA ILE A 640 33.75 40.63 23.61
C ILE A 640 33.70 41.27 22.23
N VAL A 641 34.74 42.02 21.87
CA VAL A 641 34.88 42.64 20.53
C VAL A 641 35.67 41.69 19.63
N VAL A 642 35.02 41.15 18.61
CA VAL A 642 35.64 40.26 17.62
C VAL A 642 35.94 41.06 16.35
N LYS A 643 37.22 41.15 15.97
CA LYS A 643 37.68 41.82 14.75
C LYS A 643 38.16 40.80 13.74
N SER A 644 37.75 40.92 12.49
CA SER A 644 38.32 40.16 11.37
C SER A 644 39.57 40.83 10.80
N ASP A 645 40.36 40.09 10.02
CA ASP A 645 41.31 40.71 9.11
C ASP A 645 40.59 41.24 7.85
N ARG A 646 41.33 41.89 6.93
CA ARG A 646 40.78 42.45 5.68
C ARG A 646 40.79 41.39 4.57
N TYR A 647 39.62 41.16 3.95
CA TYR A 647 39.48 40.15 2.89
C TYR A 647 38.91 40.75 1.60
N ARG A 648 39.29 40.15 0.46
CA ARG A 648 38.82 40.52 -0.87
C ARG A 648 37.45 39.94 -1.22
N THR A 649 37.04 38.86 -0.55
CA THR A 649 35.75 38.19 -0.80
C THR A 649 34.99 37.96 0.51
N PRO A 650 33.64 38.05 0.49
CA PRO A 650 32.81 37.75 1.66
C PRO A 650 33.00 36.31 2.18
N PHE A 651 33.29 35.33 1.32
CA PHE A 651 33.54 33.95 1.72
C PHE A 651 34.75 33.80 2.66
N ASN A 652 35.84 34.50 2.37
CA ASN A 652 37.04 34.48 3.21
C ASN A 652 36.84 35.25 4.52
N LEU A 653 36.12 36.37 4.46
CA LEU A 653 35.70 37.12 5.66
C LEU A 653 34.79 36.27 6.56
N GLN A 654 33.82 35.60 5.97
CA GLN A 654 32.90 34.69 6.66
C GLN A 654 33.65 33.56 7.34
N THR A 655 34.61 32.95 6.64
CA THR A 655 35.45 31.86 7.17
C THR A 655 36.29 32.32 8.37
N ASP A 656 36.89 33.53 8.30
CA ASP A 656 37.66 34.11 9.40
C ASP A 656 36.78 34.45 10.61
N VAL A 657 35.68 35.16 10.39
CA VAL A 657 34.71 35.51 11.45
C VAL A 657 34.12 34.25 12.08
N GLU A 658 33.79 33.22 11.27
CA GLU A 658 33.27 31.94 11.77
C GLU A 658 34.30 31.20 12.62
N GLY A 659 35.58 31.27 12.26
CA GLY A 659 36.69 30.69 13.01
C GLY A 659 36.93 31.38 14.36
N ARG A 660 36.61 32.67 14.45
CA ARG A 660 36.75 33.47 15.68
C ARG A 660 35.53 33.40 16.60
N LEU A 661 34.37 32.95 16.10
CA LEU A 661 33.12 32.79 16.86
C LEU A 661 32.89 31.36 17.34
N ARG A 662 32.58 31.19 18.64
CA ARG A 662 32.14 29.91 19.23
C ARG A 662 30.69 29.61 18.82
N ARG A 663 30.23 28.39 19.13
CA ARG A 663 28.91 27.90 18.68
C ARG A 663 27.75 28.67 19.33
N ASP A 664 27.93 29.13 20.56
CA ASP A 664 26.88 29.73 21.40
C ASP A 664 26.97 31.27 21.47
N ASP A 665 27.93 31.86 20.76
CA ASP A 665 28.16 33.32 20.70
C ASP A 665 26.98 34.05 20.01
N ARG A 666 26.52 35.17 20.59
CA ARG A 666 25.43 36.01 20.04
C ARG A 666 25.88 37.45 19.81
N ALA A 667 25.75 37.96 18.58
CA ALA A 667 26.17 39.31 18.23
C ALA A 667 25.08 40.35 18.48
N ARG A 668 25.46 41.47 19.10
CA ARG A 668 24.63 42.62 19.47
C ARG A 668 24.75 43.78 18.48
N ALA A 669 25.94 44.01 17.93
CA ALA A 669 26.19 45.01 16.90
C ALA A 669 27.23 44.52 15.91
N ILE A 670 27.08 44.93 14.64
CA ILE A 670 28.01 44.62 13.56
C ILE A 670 28.38 45.93 12.87
N GLU A 671 29.68 46.20 12.75
CA GLU A 671 30.22 47.34 12.00
C GLU A 671 31.04 46.80 10.84
N ILE A 672 30.63 47.11 9.61
CA ILE A 672 31.31 46.64 8.40
C ILE A 672 31.92 47.84 7.68
N GLU A 673 33.22 47.75 7.39
CA GLU A 673 33.97 48.75 6.63
C GLU A 673 34.31 48.17 5.26
N VAL A 674 33.76 48.79 4.21
CA VAL A 674 34.07 48.48 2.80
C VAL A 674 34.85 49.66 2.23
N ASP A 675 36.07 49.39 1.80
CA ASP A 675 36.95 50.34 1.14
C ASP A 675 36.98 50.02 -0.36
N GLY A 676 36.91 51.02 -1.25
CA GLY A 676 36.83 50.82 -2.71
C GLY A 676 36.25 52.00 -3.51
N SER A 677 36.88 52.38 -4.61
CA SER A 677 36.44 53.45 -5.54
C SER A 677 35.25 53.05 -6.44
N GLY A 678 34.87 51.77 -6.47
CA GLY A 678 33.84 51.20 -7.32
C GLY A 678 32.56 50.79 -6.58
N LEU A 679 31.83 51.75 -6.02
CA LEU A 679 30.51 51.52 -5.39
C LEU A 679 29.33 52.04 -6.25
N GLN A 680 29.57 52.34 -7.53
CA GLN A 680 28.60 53.02 -8.40
C GLN A 680 27.49 52.15 -9.00
N GLU A 681 27.44 50.83 -8.77
CA GLU A 681 26.41 49.96 -9.37
C GLU A 681 25.45 49.29 -8.36
N ALA A 682 25.11 49.99 -7.26
CA ALA A 682 23.89 49.70 -6.50
C ALA A 682 22.94 50.90 -6.61
N GLY A 683 21.87 50.75 -7.40
CA GLY A 683 20.97 51.82 -7.88
C GLY A 683 20.13 52.60 -6.86
N SER A 684 20.72 53.11 -5.77
CA SER A 684 20.07 54.11 -4.89
C SER A 684 20.97 55.18 -4.29
N LEU A 685 22.31 55.13 -4.44
CA LEU A 685 23.19 56.18 -3.89
C LEU A 685 23.39 57.40 -4.82
N SER A 686 23.09 57.25 -6.11
CA SER A 686 23.43 58.24 -7.15
C SER A 686 22.66 59.57 -7.03
N ARG A 687 21.44 59.56 -6.48
CA ARG A 687 20.62 60.79 -6.33
C ARG A 687 21.08 61.70 -5.19
N MET A 688 21.91 61.22 -4.27
CA MET A 688 22.39 62.04 -3.14
C MET A 688 23.70 62.78 -3.44
N LEU A 689 24.44 62.35 -4.46
CA LEU A 689 25.79 62.84 -4.77
C LEU A 689 25.86 63.78 -5.99
N GLU A 690 24.73 64.14 -6.60
CA GLU A 690 24.68 65.11 -7.70
C GLU A 690 25.14 66.54 -7.31
N GLY A 691 25.37 66.81 -6.02
CA GLY A 691 25.81 68.13 -5.54
C GLY A 691 27.32 68.36 -5.45
N VAL A 692 28.18 67.35 -5.69
CA VAL A 692 29.62 67.44 -5.36
C VAL A 692 30.55 67.33 -6.57
N ARG A 693 30.02 67.20 -7.79
CA ARG A 693 30.84 67.21 -9.02
C ARG A 693 31.12 68.64 -9.52
N SER A 694 31.93 69.38 -8.79
CA SER A 694 32.66 70.53 -9.34
C SER A 694 33.92 70.77 -8.52
N ASP A 695 35.01 70.09 -8.92
CA ASP A 695 36.43 70.42 -8.71
C ASP A 695 37.29 69.18 -8.43
N GLY A 696 37.57 68.40 -9.48
CA GLY A 696 38.85 67.69 -9.67
C GLY A 696 39.44 66.78 -8.59
N GLY A 697 38.70 66.36 -7.56
CA GLY A 697 39.20 65.50 -6.49
C GLY A 697 38.86 64.01 -6.66
N GLU A 698 39.81 63.13 -6.33
CA GLU A 698 39.53 61.70 -6.11
C GLU A 698 38.50 61.55 -4.98
N THR A 699 37.42 60.81 -5.26
CA THR A 699 36.33 60.61 -4.30
C THR A 699 36.50 59.23 -3.67
N GLU A 700 36.97 59.18 -2.43
CA GLU A 700 37.00 57.98 -1.60
C GLU A 700 35.64 57.86 -0.88
N VAL A 701 34.87 56.80 -1.18
CA VAL A 701 33.56 56.56 -0.54
C VAL A 701 33.72 55.45 0.48
N VAL A 702 33.95 55.81 1.73
CA VAL A 702 33.94 54.86 2.85
C VAL A 702 32.49 54.67 3.30
N LEU A 703 31.91 53.51 3.01
CA LEU A 703 30.60 53.13 3.54
C LEU A 703 30.77 52.43 4.90
N ARG A 704 30.46 53.16 5.97
CA ARG A 704 30.33 52.58 7.33
C ARG A 704 28.87 52.27 7.62
N LEU A 705 28.55 50.98 7.64
CA LEU A 705 27.23 50.49 8.04
C LEU A 705 27.32 49.98 9.48
N ARG A 706 26.64 50.67 10.41
CA ARG A 706 26.48 50.24 11.80
C ARG A 706 25.06 49.72 12.01
N LEU A 707 24.92 48.40 12.14
CA LEU A 707 23.63 47.75 12.41
C LEU A 707 23.49 47.49 13.91
N VAL A 708 22.54 48.17 14.54
CA VAL A 708 22.17 47.94 15.96
C VAL A 708 20.94 47.04 15.97
N LEU A 709 21.09 45.82 16.47
CA LEU A 709 20.03 44.81 16.44
C LEU A 709 19.12 44.95 17.67
N PRO A 710 17.78 44.87 17.52
CA PRO A 710 16.83 45.03 18.63
C PRO A 710 16.87 43.85 19.64
N ALA A 711 17.40 42.69 19.24
CA ALA A 711 17.70 41.54 20.10
C ALA A 711 18.98 40.84 19.61
N ALA A 712 19.68 40.11 20.50
CA ALA A 712 20.96 39.46 20.17
C ALA A 712 20.78 38.36 19.11
N ALA A 713 21.38 38.54 17.94
CA ALA A 713 21.29 37.60 16.83
C ALA A 713 22.21 36.39 17.05
N SER A 714 21.69 35.20 16.74
CA SER A 714 22.47 33.97 16.75
C SER A 714 23.55 33.98 15.66
N LYS A 715 24.60 33.18 15.83
CA LYS A 715 25.66 33.00 14.84
C LYS A 715 25.13 32.72 13.42
N GLN A 716 24.08 31.90 13.28
CA GLN A 716 23.48 31.59 11.97
C GLN A 716 22.78 32.80 11.33
N GLU A 717 22.08 33.62 12.11
CA GLU A 717 21.43 34.83 11.62
C GLU A 717 22.44 35.90 11.20
N VAL A 718 23.54 36.03 11.97
CA VAL A 718 24.66 36.92 11.63
C VAL A 718 25.33 36.48 10.34
N LEU A 719 25.63 35.19 10.17
CA LEU A 719 26.23 34.66 8.95
C LEU A 719 25.32 34.86 7.73
N LYS A 720 24.00 34.67 7.89
CA LYS A 720 23.01 34.91 6.83
C LYS A 720 22.93 36.39 6.41
N LEU A 721 23.15 37.33 7.34
CA LEU A 721 23.23 38.76 7.04
C LEU A 721 24.52 39.11 6.29
N LEU A 722 25.65 38.53 6.68
CA LEU A 722 26.93 38.73 6.01
C LEU A 722 26.92 38.17 4.57
N ASP A 723 26.24 37.04 4.35
CA ASP A 723 26.05 36.44 3.00
C ASP A 723 25.26 37.32 2.03
N GLN A 724 24.50 38.30 2.53
CA GLN A 724 23.70 39.22 1.70
C GLN A 724 24.45 40.49 1.33
N LEU A 725 25.69 40.69 1.81
CA LEU A 725 26.46 41.87 1.49
C LEU A 725 26.94 41.85 0.03
N PRO A 726 26.85 42.97 -0.69
CA PRO A 726 27.35 43.05 -2.05
C PRO A 726 28.88 42.90 -2.05
N ILE A 727 29.39 42.16 -3.04
CA ILE A 727 30.83 41.97 -3.24
C ILE A 727 31.38 43.26 -3.87
N PRO A 728 32.34 43.96 -3.24
CA PRO A 728 32.93 45.16 -3.81
C PRO A 728 33.75 44.79 -5.06
N VAL A 729 33.61 45.62 -6.09
CA VAL A 729 34.29 45.43 -7.39
C VAL A 729 35.79 45.68 -7.26
N GLU A 730 36.20 46.62 -6.39
CA GLU A 730 37.58 46.81 -5.94
C GLU A 730 37.61 47.22 -4.46
N GLY A 731 38.59 46.68 -3.71
CA GLY A 731 38.92 47.04 -2.32
C GLY A 731 38.65 45.93 -1.27
N THR A 732 38.52 46.26 0.02
CA THR A 732 38.46 45.26 1.12
C THR A 732 37.28 45.45 2.05
N ILE A 733 36.72 44.34 2.53
CA ILE A 733 35.66 44.33 3.55
C ILE A 733 36.25 43.86 4.89
N SER A 734 35.86 44.50 5.99
CA SER A 734 36.12 44.02 7.35
C SER A 734 34.90 44.21 8.23
N ALA A 735 34.74 43.37 9.27
CA ALA A 735 33.62 43.46 10.20
C ALA A 735 34.10 43.45 11.66
N THR A 736 33.48 44.29 12.50
CA THR A 736 33.66 44.29 13.96
C THR A 736 32.33 43.93 14.63
N LEU A 737 32.35 42.88 15.46
CA LEU A 737 31.17 42.35 16.14
C LEU A 737 31.27 42.58 17.65
N GLU A 738 30.22 43.10 18.26
CA GLU A 738 30.05 43.14 19.72
C GLU A 738 29.23 41.91 20.15
N VAL A 739 29.84 40.94 20.83
CA VAL A 739 29.22 39.65 21.15
C VAL A 739 28.93 39.54 22.66
N LEU A 740 27.75 39.04 23.02
CA LEU A 740 27.40 38.62 24.37
C LEU A 740 27.79 37.15 24.53
N ALA A 741 28.73 36.87 25.44
CA ALA A 741 29.14 35.51 25.79
C ALA A 741 28.33 35.03 27.00
N ASP A 742 27.72 33.85 26.90
CA ASP A 742 27.24 33.08 28.05
C ASP A 742 28.41 32.24 28.58
N GLU A 743 28.56 32.14 29.92
CA GLU A 743 29.70 31.48 30.59
C GLU A 743 29.90 30.00 30.22
#